data_AF-A0A110B349-F1
#
_entry.id   AF-A0A110B349-F1
#
_cell.length_a   1.000
_cell.length_b   1.000
_cell.length_c   1.000
_cell.angle_alpha   90.00
_cell.angle_beta   90.00
_cell.angle_gamma   90.00
#
_symmetry.space_group_name_H-M   'P 1'
#
loop_
_entity.id
_entity.type
_entity.pdbx_description
1 polymer ?
#
loop_
_entity_poly.entity_id
_entity_poly.type
_entity_poly.pdbx_seq_one_letter_code
_entity_poly.pdbx_strand_id
1 'polypeptide(L)'
;MELSSYFSLVGKYKYIIIIIVLAMVTASYFLVKNLPDQYVSSTQIATGIVDASRHLLDSKDNPNAQQDQINREFSNLTEIIKLKKLVDNVSYQLIIHDLSSPAPFRKLNHKFKDLSPDAIKHALVVYRAKLQNGEPLSLYNADEKGLNELLISMKYDERSLRKDLDIERDGESDFITITYSSENPELSAFIVNTLSKEFISYYTVNVKQNESNALDFLSKLLEEKRNTLNNKKDSLQQYKIKNGILNVEDQAKDIFAQMLIYNDKKIEAERNIQSYDGAVKAIDNRFNPKDRQYIESTISQYNQSITNTADQLRTLNDEYVHSGFNPSYKPALDSMQKQLTAQIDNTSDKYITNPLVNKDNLVAKKLELEVTRDLAKYSVQSIDKELADLKAKYDRLVPFDAKVKTYESDITIASQEYLDVLNKFNALNLQSNFSIKLMQVEPATPDVAEPSKKMLLIALSGIGSLVICLLVLFVLYYLDDTIKEPIDLVNATQLPLLGSLNLITGPKPDLKKLWDVENRQKMQQFKELLRSVRFEIDQELKGGKVLGITSLVAGEGKTLVATSLAYSYSAINKKVLLIDGNFNNPTLSRTIQPKLFVEDYFRNNSYIERDNSSISVLGNRGGDITLLEINDEKNIQREFDDLKSRYDIILIDLPPLDSLNQSKEWLLFCCKAIAVFETDKGISRSQIQYIDYLKHLNLKFAGWVLNKAAIRNHSKQSKH
;
A
#
# COMPACT_ATOMS: atom_id res chain seq x y z
N MET A 1 45.57 -8.50 -0.62
CA MET A 1 44.90 -9.50 -1.47
C MET A 1 45.35 -9.29 -2.90
N GLU A 2 46.26 -10.10 -3.42
CA GLU A 2 46.75 -9.90 -4.80
C GLU A 2 45.71 -10.40 -5.80
N LEU A 3 44.97 -9.50 -6.45
CA LEU A 3 44.02 -9.85 -7.51
C LEU A 3 44.66 -10.72 -8.61
N SER A 4 45.97 -10.55 -8.85
CA SER A 4 46.76 -11.35 -9.79
C SER A 4 46.66 -12.85 -9.54
N SER A 5 46.76 -13.27 -8.27
CA SER A 5 46.72 -14.69 -7.87
C SER A 5 45.34 -15.31 -8.08
N TYR A 6 44.27 -14.53 -7.84
CA TYR A 6 42.91 -14.96 -8.14
C TYR A 6 42.69 -15.15 -9.65
N PHE A 7 43.14 -14.21 -10.50
CA PHE A 7 43.03 -14.36 -11.95
C PHE A 7 43.86 -15.53 -12.49
N SER A 8 44.99 -15.84 -11.88
CA SER A 8 45.76 -17.05 -12.20
C SER A 8 44.98 -18.33 -11.87
N LEU A 9 44.25 -18.37 -10.75
CA LEU A 9 43.37 -19.49 -10.40
C LEU A 9 42.22 -19.63 -11.41
N VAL A 10 41.57 -18.52 -11.77
CA VAL A 10 40.54 -18.50 -12.82
C VAL A 10 41.10 -19.03 -14.15
N GLY A 11 42.31 -18.60 -14.52
CA GLY A 11 43.02 -19.09 -15.71
C GLY A 11 43.31 -20.59 -15.70
N LYS A 12 43.60 -21.17 -14.53
CA LYS A 12 43.81 -22.61 -14.34
C LYS A 12 42.52 -23.42 -14.58
N TYR A 13 41.37 -22.89 -14.14
CA TYR A 13 40.07 -23.56 -14.25
C TYR A 13 39.22 -23.11 -15.45
N LYS A 14 39.76 -22.29 -16.37
CA LYS A 14 39.02 -21.70 -17.50
C LYS A 14 38.21 -22.71 -18.33
N TYR A 15 38.75 -23.90 -18.58
CA TYR A 15 38.05 -24.93 -19.35
C TYR A 15 36.86 -25.52 -18.59
N ILE A 16 36.99 -25.69 -17.27
CA ILE A 16 35.90 -26.16 -16.42
C ILE A 16 34.78 -25.12 -16.36
N ILE A 17 35.12 -23.84 -16.21
CA ILE A 17 34.13 -22.74 -16.25
C ILE A 17 33.38 -22.74 -17.59
N ILE A 18 34.10 -22.83 -18.71
CA ILE A 18 33.50 -22.85 -20.05
C ILE A 18 32.55 -24.05 -20.21
N ILE A 19 32.97 -25.24 -19.76
CA ILE A 19 32.14 -26.45 -19.84
C ILE A 19 30.86 -26.30 -19.01
N ILE A 20 30.93 -25.75 -17.80
CA ILE A 20 29.76 -25.56 -16.93
C ILE A 20 28.79 -24.54 -17.56
N VAL A 21 29.30 -23.40 -18.03
CA VAL A 21 28.48 -22.37 -18.68
C VAL A 21 27.80 -22.94 -19.92
N LEU A 22 28.52 -23.69 -20.77
CA LEU A 22 27.98 -24.29 -21.98
C LEU A 22 26.93 -25.36 -21.66
N ALA A 23 27.16 -26.19 -20.64
CA ALA A 23 26.18 -27.16 -20.17
C ALA A 23 24.90 -26.49 -19.67
N MET A 24 25.01 -25.39 -18.89
CA MET A 24 23.86 -24.63 -18.39
C MET A 24 23.08 -23.95 -19.51
N VAL A 25 23.76 -23.30 -20.46
CA VAL A 25 23.15 -22.70 -21.66
C VAL A 25 22.41 -23.75 -22.48
N THR A 26 23.01 -24.93 -22.67
CA THR A 26 22.42 -26.05 -23.41
C THR A 26 21.18 -26.59 -22.70
N ALA A 27 21.27 -26.81 -21.39
CA ALA A 27 20.12 -27.24 -20.58
C ALA A 27 18.98 -26.21 -20.63
N SER A 28 19.28 -24.92 -20.47
CA SER A 28 18.29 -23.85 -20.59
C SER A 28 17.66 -23.80 -21.98
N TYR A 29 18.44 -23.99 -23.04
CA TYR A 29 17.91 -24.09 -24.39
C TYR A 29 16.89 -25.23 -24.51
N PHE A 30 17.21 -26.44 -24.03
CA PHE A 30 16.26 -27.57 -24.07
C PHE A 30 15.01 -27.36 -23.21
N LEU A 31 15.12 -26.68 -22.07
CA LEU A 31 13.96 -26.35 -21.23
C LEU A 31 13.02 -25.32 -21.89
N VAL A 32 13.60 -24.36 -22.62
CA VAL A 32 12.88 -23.20 -23.15
C VAL A 32 12.43 -23.40 -24.61
N LYS A 33 13.08 -24.30 -25.37
CA LYS A 33 12.80 -24.57 -26.78
C LYS A 33 11.34 -24.97 -27.03
N ASN A 34 10.75 -25.73 -26.12
CA ASN A 34 9.38 -26.24 -26.24
C ASN A 34 8.32 -25.32 -25.59
N LEU A 35 8.71 -24.15 -25.08
CA LEU A 35 7.72 -23.20 -24.59
C LEU A 35 6.89 -22.70 -25.78
N PRO A 36 5.55 -22.74 -25.69
CA PRO A 36 4.68 -22.25 -26.76
C PRO A 36 4.90 -20.75 -26.96
N ASP A 37 4.79 -20.32 -28.20
CA ASP A 37 4.77 -18.89 -28.52
C ASP A 37 3.50 -18.28 -27.93
N GLN A 38 3.59 -17.01 -27.52
CA GLN A 38 2.47 -16.26 -26.94
C GLN A 38 1.95 -15.29 -27.99
N TYR A 39 0.64 -15.28 -28.18
CA TYR A 39 -0.07 -14.40 -29.10
C TYR A 39 -0.99 -13.52 -28.27
N VAL A 40 -0.80 -12.22 -28.37
CA VAL A 40 -1.59 -11.23 -27.65
C VAL A 40 -2.60 -10.64 -28.61
N SER A 41 -3.87 -10.64 -28.22
CA SER A 41 -4.92 -9.94 -28.95
C SER A 41 -5.61 -8.96 -28.02
N SER A 42 -5.90 -7.77 -28.52
CA SER A 42 -6.57 -6.71 -27.78
C SER A 42 -7.83 -6.23 -28.52
N THR A 43 -8.79 -5.75 -27.76
CA THR A 43 -10.00 -5.10 -28.28
C THR A 43 -10.33 -3.88 -27.45
N GLN A 44 -10.91 -2.87 -28.09
CA GLN A 44 -11.27 -1.61 -27.44
C GLN A 44 -12.78 -1.41 -27.38
N ILE A 45 -13.26 -1.01 -26.21
CA ILE A 45 -14.65 -0.66 -25.94
C ILE A 45 -14.72 0.83 -25.62
N ALA A 46 -15.42 1.59 -26.47
CA ALA A 46 -15.78 2.98 -26.17
C ALA A 46 -16.91 3.02 -25.14
N THR A 47 -16.79 3.88 -24.14
CA THR A 47 -17.74 3.94 -23.02
C THR A 47 -18.71 5.11 -23.08
N GLY A 48 -18.30 6.24 -23.67
CA GLY A 48 -19.01 7.51 -23.65
C GLY A 48 -18.96 8.23 -22.30
N ILE A 49 -18.12 7.80 -21.35
CA ILE A 49 -18.03 8.40 -20.01
C ILE A 49 -17.41 9.79 -20.05
N VAL A 50 -16.43 9.99 -20.93
CA VAL A 50 -15.64 11.24 -21.02
C VAL A 50 -16.35 12.30 -21.88
N ASP A 51 -17.50 11.97 -22.49
CA ASP A 51 -18.26 12.91 -23.33
C ASP A 51 -18.76 14.11 -22.52
N ALA A 52 -18.33 15.31 -22.90
CA ALA A 52 -18.66 16.58 -22.25
C ALA A 52 -20.17 16.86 -22.17
N SER A 53 -20.98 16.28 -23.07
CA SER A 53 -22.44 16.41 -23.02
C SER A 53 -23.08 15.75 -21.79
N ARG A 54 -22.44 14.74 -21.19
CA ARG A 54 -22.90 14.08 -19.95
C ARG A 54 -22.70 14.96 -18.71
N HIS A 55 -21.69 15.83 -18.74
CA HIS A 55 -21.25 16.61 -17.58
C HIS A 55 -21.86 18.02 -17.52
N LEU A 56 -22.81 18.32 -18.41
CA LEU A 56 -23.51 19.62 -18.43
C LEU A 56 -24.22 19.93 -17.10
N LEU A 57 -24.66 18.91 -16.36
CA LEU A 57 -25.35 19.04 -15.07
C LEU A 57 -24.39 19.16 -13.87
N ASP A 58 -23.18 18.60 -13.96
CA ASP A 58 -22.17 18.57 -12.89
C ASP A 58 -21.27 19.82 -12.87
N SER A 59 -21.44 20.70 -13.85
CA SER A 59 -20.54 21.80 -14.20
C SER A 59 -20.47 22.98 -13.21
N LYS A 60 -20.99 22.87 -11.98
CA LYS A 60 -21.10 24.06 -11.10
C LYS A 60 -20.03 24.26 -10.04
N ASP A 61 -19.32 23.26 -9.50
CA ASP A 61 -18.51 23.56 -8.29
C ASP A 61 -17.10 22.93 -8.13
N ASN A 62 -16.69 21.86 -8.84
CA ASN A 62 -15.33 21.31 -8.63
C ASN A 62 -14.79 20.38 -9.76
N PRO A 63 -13.75 20.77 -10.52
CA PRO A 63 -13.15 19.92 -11.56
C PRO A 63 -12.61 18.57 -11.04
N ASN A 64 -12.11 18.53 -9.81
CA ASN A 64 -11.55 17.30 -9.22
C ASN A 64 -12.65 16.27 -8.92
N ALA A 65 -13.83 16.72 -8.49
CA ALA A 65 -14.95 15.84 -8.17
C ALA A 65 -15.48 15.11 -9.43
N GLN A 66 -15.42 15.79 -10.58
CA GLN A 66 -15.79 15.24 -11.89
C GLN A 66 -14.83 14.12 -12.30
N GLN A 67 -13.52 14.33 -12.16
CA GLN A 67 -12.51 13.31 -12.51
C GLN A 67 -12.63 12.07 -11.60
N ASP A 68 -12.90 12.27 -10.31
CA ASP A 68 -13.14 11.17 -9.37
C ASP A 68 -14.39 10.36 -9.74
N GLN A 69 -15.45 11.01 -10.24
CA GLN A 69 -16.65 10.34 -10.73
C GLN A 69 -16.38 9.52 -11.99
N ILE A 70 -15.65 10.08 -12.95
CA ILE A 70 -15.22 9.38 -14.16
C ILE A 70 -14.41 8.13 -13.79
N ASN A 71 -13.43 8.27 -12.90
CA ASN A 71 -12.60 7.15 -12.46
C ASN A 71 -13.41 6.05 -11.75
N ARG A 72 -14.42 6.42 -10.93
CA ARG A 72 -15.34 5.46 -10.33
C ARG A 72 -16.19 4.74 -11.37
N GLU A 73 -16.71 5.43 -12.38
CA GLU A 73 -17.47 4.81 -13.48
C GLU A 73 -16.63 3.78 -14.24
N PHE A 74 -15.40 4.14 -14.62
CA PHE A 74 -14.47 3.20 -15.28
C PHE A 74 -14.13 2.00 -14.39
N SER A 75 -13.81 2.23 -13.11
CA SER A 75 -13.51 1.14 -12.17
C SER A 75 -14.69 0.17 -12.04
N ASN A 76 -15.92 0.69 -12.00
CA ASN A 76 -17.12 -0.15 -11.95
C ASN A 76 -17.28 -0.97 -13.23
N LEU A 77 -17.08 -0.38 -14.42
CA LEU A 77 -17.14 -1.12 -15.68
C LEU A 77 -16.06 -2.22 -15.74
N THR A 78 -14.83 -1.93 -15.34
CA THR A 78 -13.74 -2.90 -15.30
C THR A 78 -14.07 -4.08 -14.37
N GLU A 79 -14.66 -3.83 -13.20
CA GLU A 79 -15.09 -4.89 -12.28
C GLU A 79 -16.28 -5.70 -12.85
N ILE A 80 -17.20 -5.05 -13.58
CA ILE A 80 -18.29 -5.76 -14.28
C ILE A 80 -17.73 -6.70 -15.34
N ILE A 81 -16.77 -6.27 -16.16
CA ILE A 81 -16.10 -7.13 -17.16
C ILE A 81 -15.46 -8.35 -16.48
N LYS A 82 -14.90 -8.15 -15.29
CA LYS A 82 -14.28 -9.20 -14.46
C LYS A 82 -15.29 -10.05 -13.69
N LEU A 83 -16.61 -9.91 -13.87
CA LEU A 83 -17.57 -10.76 -13.15
C LEU A 83 -17.37 -12.23 -13.52
N LYS A 84 -17.33 -13.09 -12.50
CA LYS A 84 -17.16 -14.53 -12.68
C LYS A 84 -18.17 -15.12 -13.68
N LYS A 85 -19.43 -14.66 -13.63
CA LYS A 85 -20.47 -15.09 -14.57
C LYS A 85 -20.12 -14.82 -16.03
N LEU A 86 -19.51 -13.67 -16.36
CA LEU A 86 -19.11 -13.36 -17.74
C LEU A 86 -17.94 -14.24 -18.17
N VAL A 87 -16.97 -14.45 -17.29
CA VAL A 87 -15.83 -15.34 -17.57
C VAL A 87 -16.28 -16.80 -17.72
N ASP A 88 -17.22 -17.26 -16.89
CA ASP A 88 -17.83 -18.59 -17.01
C ASP A 88 -18.63 -18.72 -18.33
N ASN A 89 -19.33 -17.67 -18.78
CA ASN A 89 -19.98 -17.68 -20.09
C ASN A 89 -18.97 -17.82 -21.25
N VAL A 90 -17.85 -17.09 -21.18
CA VAL A 90 -16.75 -17.23 -22.16
C VAL A 90 -16.16 -18.64 -22.10
N SER A 91 -15.95 -19.17 -20.90
CA SER A 91 -15.49 -20.55 -20.65
C SER A 91 -16.37 -21.59 -21.34
N TYR A 92 -17.69 -21.47 -21.18
CA TYR A 92 -18.65 -22.38 -21.82
C TYR A 92 -18.64 -22.24 -23.35
N GLN A 93 -18.53 -21.02 -23.88
CA GLN A 93 -18.44 -20.82 -25.33
C GLN A 93 -17.16 -21.43 -25.91
N LEU A 94 -16.02 -21.31 -25.23
CA LEU A 94 -14.75 -21.91 -25.62
C LEU A 94 -14.83 -23.45 -25.65
N ILE A 95 -15.33 -24.07 -24.58
CA ILE A 95 -15.41 -25.54 -24.56
C ILE A 95 -16.46 -26.06 -25.54
N ILE A 96 -17.57 -25.33 -25.74
CA ILE A 96 -18.57 -25.68 -26.78
C ILE A 96 -17.92 -25.60 -28.16
N HIS A 97 -17.14 -24.56 -28.44
CA HIS A 97 -16.40 -24.43 -29.69
C HIS A 97 -15.46 -25.63 -29.89
N ASP A 98 -14.59 -25.91 -28.92
CA ASP A 98 -13.57 -26.96 -29.06
C ASP A 98 -14.14 -28.38 -29.11
N LEU A 99 -15.31 -28.62 -28.51
CA LEU A 99 -16.00 -29.91 -28.58
C LEU A 99 -16.84 -30.08 -29.86
N SER A 100 -17.13 -29.02 -30.60
CA SER A 100 -18.01 -29.06 -31.79
C SER A 100 -17.33 -28.68 -33.11
N SER A 101 -16.22 -27.96 -33.04
CA SER A 101 -15.47 -27.48 -34.22
C SER A 101 -14.48 -28.54 -34.74
N PRO A 102 -14.31 -28.67 -36.06
CA PRO A 102 -13.24 -29.52 -36.64
C PRO A 102 -11.84 -28.95 -36.38
N ALA A 103 -11.73 -27.67 -36.02
CA ALA A 103 -10.49 -26.97 -35.70
C ALA A 103 -10.57 -26.38 -34.28
N PRO A 104 -10.40 -27.21 -33.23
CA PRO A 104 -10.43 -26.71 -31.85
C PRO A 104 -9.18 -25.89 -31.53
N PHE A 105 -9.33 -24.87 -30.68
CA PHE A 105 -8.20 -24.05 -30.22
C PHE A 105 -7.21 -24.89 -29.40
N ARG A 106 -7.73 -25.75 -28.52
CA ARG A 106 -6.97 -26.70 -27.72
C ARG A 106 -7.48 -28.12 -27.98
N LYS A 107 -6.56 -29.09 -27.98
CA LYS A 107 -6.91 -30.51 -28.10
C LYS A 107 -7.16 -31.12 -26.72
N LEU A 108 -8.09 -32.07 -26.65
CA LEU A 108 -8.36 -32.82 -25.42
C LEU A 108 -7.09 -33.49 -24.90
N ASN A 109 -6.81 -33.29 -23.62
CA ASN A 109 -5.68 -33.91 -22.92
C ASN A 109 -5.91 -35.44 -22.79
N HIS A 110 -4.84 -36.20 -22.53
CA HIS A 110 -4.84 -37.66 -22.38
C HIS A 110 -5.94 -38.19 -21.44
N LYS A 111 -6.30 -37.46 -20.37
CA LYS A 111 -7.37 -37.85 -19.43
C LYS A 111 -8.77 -37.92 -20.09
N PHE A 112 -9.00 -37.13 -21.13
CA PHE A 112 -10.30 -36.96 -21.79
C PHE A 112 -10.27 -37.30 -23.28
N LYS A 113 -9.15 -37.81 -23.78
CA LYS A 113 -8.95 -38.12 -25.20
C LYS A 113 -9.87 -39.24 -25.71
N ASP A 114 -10.26 -40.15 -24.82
CA ASP A 114 -11.10 -41.31 -25.11
C ASP A 114 -12.59 -41.09 -24.73
N LEU A 115 -13.04 -39.84 -24.60
CA LEU A 115 -14.44 -39.51 -24.37
C LEU A 115 -15.33 -40.09 -25.50
N SER A 116 -16.39 -40.81 -25.12
CA SER A 116 -17.34 -41.33 -26.10
C SER A 116 -18.10 -40.20 -26.80
N PRO A 117 -18.56 -40.39 -28.05
CA PRO A 117 -19.40 -39.41 -28.75
C PRO A 117 -20.64 -39.00 -27.93
N ASP A 118 -21.23 -39.93 -27.18
CA ASP A 118 -22.37 -39.66 -26.30
C ASP A 118 -22.00 -38.76 -25.12
N ALA A 119 -20.81 -38.95 -24.52
CA ALA A 119 -20.32 -38.10 -23.44
C ALA A 119 -20.05 -36.67 -23.91
N ILE A 120 -19.49 -36.49 -25.12
CA ILE A 120 -19.30 -35.17 -25.75
C ILE A 120 -20.65 -34.50 -26.00
N LYS A 121 -21.62 -35.26 -26.54
CA LYS A 121 -22.98 -34.75 -26.78
C LYS A 121 -23.66 -34.32 -25.48
N HIS A 122 -23.54 -35.11 -24.41
CA HIS A 122 -24.05 -34.77 -23.08
C HIS A 122 -23.40 -33.49 -22.53
N ALA A 123 -22.07 -33.40 -22.56
CA ALA A 123 -21.34 -32.21 -22.13
C ALA A 123 -21.82 -30.94 -22.86
N LEU A 124 -21.97 -31.01 -24.18
CA LEU A 124 -22.48 -29.90 -25.00
C LEU A 124 -23.90 -29.47 -24.59
N VAL A 125 -24.79 -30.41 -24.27
CA VAL A 125 -26.14 -30.11 -23.79
C VAL A 125 -26.08 -29.36 -22.46
N VAL A 126 -25.29 -29.83 -21.50
CA VAL A 126 -25.17 -29.20 -20.19
C VAL A 126 -24.55 -27.81 -20.30
N TYR A 127 -23.43 -27.65 -21.03
CA TYR A 127 -22.80 -26.33 -21.21
C TYR A 127 -23.72 -25.32 -21.90
N ARG A 128 -24.47 -25.74 -22.92
CA ARG A 128 -25.44 -24.86 -23.61
C ARG A 128 -26.57 -24.44 -22.67
N ALA A 129 -27.09 -25.36 -21.86
CA ALA A 129 -28.13 -25.04 -20.87
C ALA A 129 -27.61 -24.06 -19.81
N LYS A 130 -26.39 -24.28 -19.28
CA LYS A 130 -25.77 -23.38 -18.31
C LYS A 130 -25.46 -22.00 -18.88
N LEU A 131 -24.98 -21.92 -20.12
CA LEU A 131 -24.76 -20.67 -20.83
C LEU A 131 -26.06 -19.90 -21.07
N GLN A 132 -27.12 -20.58 -21.53
CA GLN A 132 -28.42 -19.96 -21.79
C GLN A 132 -29.07 -19.40 -20.52
N ASN A 133 -28.96 -20.12 -19.40
CA ASN A 133 -29.51 -19.69 -18.10
C ASN A 133 -28.56 -18.74 -17.35
N GLY A 134 -27.30 -18.63 -17.77
CA GLY A 134 -26.26 -17.87 -17.08
C GLY A 134 -25.98 -18.39 -15.67
N GLU A 135 -25.92 -19.72 -15.53
CA GLU A 135 -25.69 -20.43 -14.27
C GLU A 135 -24.27 -21.01 -14.19
N PRO A 136 -23.63 -21.01 -13.01
CA PRO A 136 -22.39 -21.72 -12.80
C PRO A 136 -22.61 -23.25 -12.79
N LEU A 137 -21.55 -23.99 -13.10
CA LEU A 137 -21.51 -25.43 -12.83
C LEU A 137 -21.48 -25.69 -11.32
N SER A 138 -22.33 -26.61 -10.87
CA SER A 138 -22.42 -27.04 -9.48
C SER A 138 -21.34 -28.06 -9.15
N LEU A 139 -20.41 -27.71 -8.26
CA LEU A 139 -19.37 -28.64 -7.79
C LEU A 139 -19.89 -29.74 -6.86
N TYR A 140 -21.16 -29.65 -6.42
CA TYR A 140 -21.83 -30.67 -5.61
C TYR A 140 -22.46 -31.76 -6.46
N ASN A 141 -22.77 -31.48 -7.73
CA ASN A 141 -23.24 -32.48 -8.67
C ASN A 141 -22.01 -33.18 -9.29
N ALA A 142 -21.94 -34.51 -9.19
CA ALA A 142 -20.81 -35.28 -9.67
C ALA A 142 -20.57 -35.13 -11.19
N ASP A 143 -21.64 -35.00 -11.97
CA ASP A 143 -21.57 -34.82 -13.43
C ASP A 143 -21.01 -33.42 -13.78
N GLU A 144 -21.61 -32.37 -13.22
CA GLU A 144 -21.15 -30.99 -13.43
C GLU A 144 -19.74 -30.73 -12.88
N LYS A 145 -19.35 -31.42 -11.79
CA LYS A 145 -17.98 -31.41 -11.30
C LYS A 145 -17.01 -32.01 -12.32
N GLY A 146 -17.38 -33.11 -12.97
CA GLY A 146 -16.60 -33.71 -14.06
C GLY A 146 -16.44 -32.77 -15.26
N LEU A 147 -17.49 -32.04 -15.62
CA LEU A 147 -17.43 -30.99 -16.64
C LEU A 147 -16.51 -29.83 -16.22
N ASN A 148 -16.57 -29.40 -14.96
CA ASN A 148 -15.64 -28.40 -14.46
C ASN A 148 -14.18 -28.89 -14.48
N GLU A 149 -13.92 -30.16 -14.19
CA GLU A 149 -12.58 -30.76 -14.36
C GLU A 149 -12.12 -30.75 -15.83
N LEU A 150 -13.04 -30.93 -16.78
CA LEU A 150 -12.74 -30.80 -18.20
C LEU A 150 -12.31 -29.36 -18.55
N LEU A 151 -13.04 -28.35 -18.07
CA LEU A 151 -12.66 -26.93 -18.24
C LEU A 151 -11.25 -26.66 -17.69
N ILE A 152 -10.96 -27.13 -16.47
CA ILE A 152 -9.63 -26.98 -15.84
C ILE A 152 -8.55 -27.65 -16.68
N SER A 153 -8.81 -28.86 -17.19
CA SER A 153 -7.82 -29.59 -17.99
C SER A 153 -7.50 -28.90 -19.32
N MET A 154 -8.45 -28.15 -19.85
CA MET A 154 -8.35 -27.36 -21.08
C MET A 154 -7.89 -25.92 -20.78
N LYS A 155 -7.65 -25.56 -19.51
CA LYS A 155 -7.37 -24.20 -19.04
C LYS A 155 -8.40 -23.16 -19.50
N TYR A 156 -9.67 -23.59 -19.59
CA TYR A 156 -10.82 -22.71 -19.86
C TYR A 156 -11.57 -22.36 -18.59
N ASP A 157 -11.20 -22.92 -17.44
CA ASP A 157 -11.77 -22.49 -16.17
C ASP A 157 -11.48 -21.02 -15.88
N GLU A 158 -12.33 -20.41 -15.07
CA GLU A 158 -12.27 -18.97 -14.80
C GLU A 158 -10.94 -18.49 -14.22
N ARG A 159 -10.24 -19.30 -13.41
CA ARG A 159 -8.93 -18.89 -12.86
C ARG A 159 -7.86 -18.86 -13.94
N SER A 160 -7.87 -19.86 -14.83
CA SER A 160 -6.94 -19.91 -15.97
C SER A 160 -7.18 -18.74 -16.92
N LEU A 161 -8.45 -18.44 -17.25
CA LEU A 161 -8.79 -17.31 -18.13
C LEU A 161 -8.41 -15.97 -17.49
N ARG A 162 -8.73 -15.74 -16.22
CA ARG A 162 -8.38 -14.46 -15.57
C ARG A 162 -6.89 -14.18 -15.49
N LYS A 163 -6.06 -15.24 -15.40
CA LYS A 163 -4.62 -15.09 -15.20
C LYS A 163 -3.95 -14.37 -16.37
N ASP A 164 -4.41 -14.63 -17.59
CA ASP A 164 -3.83 -14.12 -18.82
C ASP A 164 -4.69 -13.00 -19.45
N LEU A 165 -5.70 -12.51 -18.70
CA LEU A 165 -6.61 -11.43 -19.08
C LEU A 165 -6.20 -10.12 -18.40
N ASP A 166 -6.01 -9.09 -19.20
CA ASP A 166 -5.74 -7.74 -18.72
C ASP A 166 -6.82 -6.77 -19.20
N ILE A 167 -7.27 -5.89 -18.30
CA ILE A 167 -8.36 -4.95 -18.55
C ILE A 167 -7.99 -3.63 -17.92
N GLU A 168 -7.73 -2.63 -18.76
CA GLU A 168 -7.28 -1.32 -18.35
C GLU A 168 -7.96 -0.21 -19.16
N ARG A 169 -7.96 0.99 -18.58
CA ARG A 169 -8.31 2.22 -19.29
C ARG A 169 -7.03 2.79 -19.89
N ASP A 170 -7.06 3.12 -21.18
CA ASP A 170 -5.91 3.75 -21.84
C ASP A 170 -5.80 5.22 -21.41
N GLY A 171 -5.02 5.49 -20.36
CA GLY A 171 -4.80 6.84 -19.81
C GLY A 171 -6.10 7.56 -19.42
N GLU A 172 -6.29 8.78 -19.94
CA GLU A 172 -7.52 9.58 -19.75
C GLU A 172 -8.54 9.40 -20.89
N SER A 173 -8.34 8.39 -21.76
CA SER A 173 -9.24 8.15 -22.88
C SER A 173 -10.63 7.68 -22.45
N ASP A 174 -11.53 7.59 -23.42
CA ASP A 174 -12.88 7.05 -23.25
C ASP A 174 -12.94 5.52 -23.43
N PHE A 175 -11.78 4.87 -23.62
CA PHE A 175 -11.67 3.48 -24.03
C PHE A 175 -11.24 2.56 -22.89
N ILE A 176 -11.88 1.40 -22.82
CA ILE A 176 -11.41 0.24 -22.06
C ILE A 176 -10.77 -0.73 -23.05
N THR A 177 -9.51 -1.06 -22.81
CA THR A 177 -8.77 -2.07 -23.57
C THR A 177 -8.83 -3.39 -22.83
N ILE A 178 -9.25 -4.44 -23.53
CA ILE A 178 -9.24 -5.82 -23.03
C ILE A 178 -8.21 -6.59 -23.83
N THR A 179 -7.22 -7.15 -23.14
CA THR A 179 -6.09 -7.86 -23.74
C THR A 179 -6.03 -9.29 -23.21
N TYR A 180 -5.75 -10.25 -24.09
CA TYR A 180 -5.56 -11.65 -23.69
C TYR A 180 -4.36 -12.28 -24.40
N SER A 181 -3.55 -13.02 -23.65
CA SER A 181 -2.40 -13.77 -24.16
C SER A 181 -2.67 -15.28 -24.18
N SER A 182 -2.39 -15.95 -25.30
CA SER A 182 -2.54 -17.40 -25.41
C SER A 182 -1.56 -18.04 -26.39
N GLU A 183 -1.53 -19.37 -26.44
CA GLU A 183 -0.70 -20.13 -27.38
C GLU A 183 -1.26 -20.19 -28.82
N ASN A 184 -2.47 -19.68 -29.05
CA ASN A 184 -3.14 -19.72 -30.34
C ASN A 184 -3.70 -18.33 -30.67
N PRO A 185 -3.33 -17.73 -31.81
CA PRO A 185 -3.74 -16.36 -32.13
C PRO A 185 -5.26 -16.21 -32.29
N GLU A 186 -5.95 -17.26 -32.76
CA GLU A 186 -7.41 -17.23 -32.84
C GLU A 186 -8.08 -17.36 -31.48
N LEU A 187 -7.49 -18.12 -30.55
CA LEU A 187 -7.99 -18.23 -29.19
C LEU A 187 -7.93 -16.88 -28.47
N SER A 188 -6.81 -16.17 -28.58
CA SER A 188 -6.63 -14.84 -27.97
C SER A 188 -7.69 -13.86 -28.48
N ALA A 189 -7.88 -13.79 -29.80
CA ALA A 189 -8.88 -12.93 -30.40
C ALA A 189 -10.32 -13.35 -30.03
N PHE A 190 -10.60 -14.65 -30.01
CA PHE A 190 -11.92 -15.18 -29.66
C PHE A 190 -12.31 -14.81 -28.23
N ILE A 191 -11.39 -14.93 -27.27
CA ILE A 191 -11.67 -14.65 -25.85
C ILE A 191 -12.06 -13.20 -25.65
N VAL A 192 -11.24 -12.25 -26.11
CA VAL A 192 -11.51 -10.83 -25.86
C VAL A 192 -12.75 -10.34 -26.62
N ASN A 193 -12.99 -10.83 -27.84
CA ASN A 193 -14.20 -10.51 -28.59
C ASN A 193 -15.46 -11.07 -27.92
N THR A 194 -15.40 -12.33 -27.47
CA THR A 194 -16.52 -12.97 -26.78
C THR A 194 -16.80 -12.28 -25.45
N LEU A 195 -15.77 -11.98 -24.66
CA LEU A 195 -15.92 -11.26 -23.40
C LEU A 195 -16.51 -9.87 -23.60
N SER A 196 -16.04 -9.12 -24.62
CA SER A 196 -16.59 -7.81 -24.98
C SER A 196 -18.07 -7.89 -25.32
N LYS A 197 -18.46 -8.88 -26.12
CA LYS A 197 -19.86 -9.09 -26.49
C LYS A 197 -20.73 -9.46 -25.29
N GLU A 198 -20.27 -10.38 -24.43
CA GLU A 198 -20.97 -10.78 -23.21
C GLU A 198 -21.11 -9.59 -22.24
N PHE A 199 -20.07 -8.79 -22.08
CA PHE A 199 -20.09 -7.58 -21.25
C PHE A 199 -21.08 -6.52 -21.78
N ILE A 200 -21.00 -6.17 -23.07
CA ILE A 200 -21.90 -5.19 -23.69
C ILE A 200 -23.35 -5.67 -23.56
N SER A 201 -23.61 -6.95 -23.81
CA SER A 201 -24.94 -7.57 -23.64
C SER A 201 -25.41 -7.50 -22.18
N TYR A 202 -24.57 -7.92 -21.23
CA TYR A 202 -24.89 -7.90 -19.80
C TYR A 202 -25.21 -6.49 -19.29
N TYR A 203 -24.39 -5.50 -19.66
CA TYR A 203 -24.60 -4.11 -19.29
C TYR A 203 -25.90 -3.56 -19.88
N THR A 204 -26.14 -3.83 -21.17
CA THR A 204 -27.36 -3.38 -21.87
C THR A 204 -28.62 -3.99 -21.26
N VAL A 205 -28.59 -5.29 -20.92
CA VAL A 205 -29.75 -5.99 -20.37
C VAL A 205 -29.98 -5.71 -18.90
N ASN A 206 -28.94 -5.56 -18.08
CA ASN A 206 -29.11 -5.44 -16.63
C ASN A 206 -29.03 -4.00 -16.13
N VAL A 207 -28.11 -3.20 -16.64
CA VAL A 207 -27.92 -1.82 -16.16
C VAL A 207 -28.92 -0.89 -16.84
N LYS A 208 -28.94 -0.88 -18.18
CA LYS A 208 -29.82 0.01 -18.94
C LYS A 208 -31.31 -0.35 -18.77
N GLN A 209 -31.64 -1.63 -18.63
CA GLN A 209 -33.02 -2.02 -18.33
C GLN A 209 -33.46 -1.56 -16.93
N ASN A 210 -32.58 -1.61 -15.93
CA ASN A 210 -32.89 -1.10 -14.60
C ASN A 210 -33.13 0.41 -14.61
N GLU A 211 -32.35 1.18 -15.37
CA GLU A 211 -32.60 2.60 -15.61
C GLU A 211 -33.97 2.82 -16.26
N SER A 212 -34.30 2.04 -17.29
CA SER A 212 -35.61 2.10 -17.95
C SER A 212 -36.76 1.76 -17.00
N ASN A 213 -36.58 0.77 -16.11
CA ASN A 213 -37.59 0.38 -15.12
C ASN A 213 -37.79 1.48 -14.07
N ALA A 214 -36.71 2.15 -13.64
CA ALA A 214 -36.79 3.29 -12.73
C ALA A 214 -37.49 4.50 -13.37
N LEU A 215 -37.26 4.75 -14.66
CA LEU A 215 -37.99 5.77 -15.42
C LEU A 215 -39.48 5.46 -15.55
N ASP A 216 -39.84 4.21 -15.86
CA ASP A 216 -41.24 3.78 -15.92
C ASP A 216 -41.93 3.92 -14.55
N PHE A 217 -41.26 3.52 -13.47
CA PHE A 217 -41.75 3.72 -12.11
C PHE A 217 -41.98 5.20 -11.79
N LEU A 218 -41.00 6.07 -12.06
CA LEU A 218 -41.14 7.51 -11.82
C LEU A 218 -42.20 8.15 -12.70
N SER A 219 -42.36 7.70 -13.95
CA SER A 219 -43.42 8.16 -14.85
C SER A 219 -44.81 7.84 -14.31
N LYS A 220 -45.03 6.60 -13.86
CA LYS A 220 -46.31 6.17 -13.25
C LYS A 220 -46.58 6.92 -11.95
N LEU A 221 -45.56 7.08 -11.11
CA LEU A 221 -45.68 7.84 -9.86
C LEU A 221 -45.96 9.32 -10.13
N LEU A 222 -45.35 9.92 -11.16
CA LEU A 222 -45.59 11.30 -11.56
C LEU A 222 -47.05 11.50 -12.00
N GLU A 223 -47.60 10.56 -12.77
CA GLU A 223 -49.00 10.57 -13.18
C GLU A 223 -49.95 10.42 -11.97
N GLU A 224 -49.65 9.49 -11.07
CA GLU A 224 -50.42 9.29 -9.82
C GLU A 224 -50.44 10.57 -8.96
N LYS A 225 -49.29 11.23 -8.77
CA LYS A 225 -49.18 12.48 -8.01
C LYS A 225 -49.88 13.63 -8.71
N ARG A 226 -49.81 13.71 -10.04
CA ARG A 226 -50.57 14.69 -10.83
C ARG A 226 -52.08 14.51 -10.65
N ASN A 227 -52.57 13.28 -10.72
CA ASN A 227 -53.98 12.96 -10.52
C ASN A 227 -54.43 13.28 -9.08
N THR A 228 -53.60 12.97 -8.08
CA THR A 228 -53.86 13.33 -6.68
C THR A 228 -53.97 14.83 -6.49
N LEU A 229 -53.06 15.61 -7.08
CA LEU A 229 -53.09 17.08 -7.04
C LEU A 229 -54.36 17.63 -7.69
N ASN A 230 -54.72 17.13 -8.88
CA ASN A 230 -55.93 17.53 -9.58
C ASN A 230 -57.19 17.19 -8.76
N ASN A 231 -57.30 15.97 -8.22
CA ASN A 231 -58.42 15.57 -7.37
C ASN A 231 -58.58 16.46 -6.13
N LYS A 232 -57.47 16.88 -5.51
CA LYS A 232 -57.49 17.83 -4.38
C LYS A 232 -57.94 19.23 -4.80
N LYS A 233 -57.47 19.72 -5.95
CA LYS A 233 -57.92 21.00 -6.55
C LYS A 233 -59.41 20.96 -6.89
N ASP A 234 -59.87 19.88 -7.50
CA ASP A 234 -61.27 19.67 -7.86
C ASP A 234 -62.14 19.58 -6.60
N SER A 235 -61.66 18.91 -5.55
CA SER A 235 -62.36 18.86 -4.25
C SER A 235 -62.54 20.24 -3.63
N LEU A 236 -61.50 21.09 -3.67
CA LEU A 236 -61.60 22.49 -3.24
C LEU A 236 -62.58 23.27 -4.10
N GLN A 237 -62.49 23.12 -5.42
CA GLN A 237 -63.38 23.81 -6.36
C GLN A 237 -64.85 23.41 -6.14
N GLN A 238 -65.14 22.11 -6.04
CA GLN A 238 -66.48 21.60 -5.75
C GLN A 238 -66.98 22.06 -4.38
N TYR A 239 -66.12 22.07 -3.37
CA TYR A 239 -66.47 22.61 -2.05
C TYR A 239 -66.83 24.10 -2.14
N LYS A 240 -66.06 24.89 -2.89
CA LYS A 240 -66.33 26.31 -3.12
C LYS A 240 -67.66 26.51 -3.88
N ILE A 241 -67.89 25.78 -4.98
CA ILE A 241 -69.12 25.85 -5.77
C ILE A 241 -70.35 25.44 -4.94
N LYS A 242 -70.30 24.29 -4.27
CA LYS A 242 -71.43 23.74 -3.50
C LYS A 242 -71.89 24.66 -2.38
N ASN A 243 -70.95 25.38 -1.76
CA ASN A 243 -71.24 26.28 -0.65
C ASN A 243 -71.29 27.77 -1.05
N GLY A 244 -71.19 28.09 -2.35
CA GLY A 244 -71.22 29.48 -2.84
C GLY A 244 -70.07 30.36 -2.36
N ILE A 245 -68.90 29.77 -2.10
CA ILE A 245 -67.73 30.43 -1.52
C ILE A 245 -66.83 30.96 -2.63
N LEU A 246 -66.82 32.28 -2.83
CA LEU A 246 -65.85 32.96 -3.70
C LEU A 246 -64.66 33.49 -2.90
N ASN A 247 -64.92 34.17 -1.79
CA ASN A 247 -63.89 34.80 -0.98
C ASN A 247 -64.32 34.92 0.50
N VAL A 248 -64.32 33.79 1.21
CA VAL A 248 -64.75 33.73 2.62
C VAL A 248 -63.80 34.50 3.52
N GLU A 249 -62.50 34.53 3.22
CA GLU A 249 -61.52 35.23 4.04
C GLU A 249 -61.77 36.74 4.04
N ASP A 250 -61.95 37.35 2.86
CA ASP A 250 -62.22 38.78 2.78
C ASP A 250 -63.60 39.14 3.37
N GLN A 251 -64.63 38.31 3.14
CA GLN A 251 -65.94 38.50 3.75
C GLN A 251 -65.91 38.41 5.29
N ALA A 252 -65.16 37.46 5.85
CA ALA A 252 -65.01 37.32 7.29
C ALA A 252 -64.25 38.51 7.89
N LYS A 253 -63.20 39.00 7.21
CA LYS A 253 -62.47 40.22 7.60
C LYS A 253 -63.38 41.44 7.61
N ASP A 254 -64.19 41.63 6.57
CA ASP A 254 -65.11 42.77 6.47
C ASP A 254 -66.18 42.76 7.56
N ILE A 255 -66.80 41.61 7.81
CA ILE A 255 -67.80 41.46 8.89
C ILE A 255 -67.15 41.72 10.26
N PHE A 256 -65.96 41.18 10.49
CA PHE A 256 -65.23 41.40 11.74
C PHE A 256 -64.89 42.88 11.94
N ALA A 257 -64.46 43.58 10.88
CA ALA A 257 -64.22 45.03 10.92
C ALA A 257 -65.50 45.82 11.27
N GLN A 258 -66.65 45.44 10.72
CA GLN A 258 -67.94 46.03 11.09
C GLN A 258 -68.28 45.78 12.56
N MET A 259 -68.10 44.55 13.06
CA MET A 259 -68.34 44.22 14.47
C MET A 259 -67.52 45.11 15.42
N LEU A 260 -66.27 45.44 15.07
CA LEU A 260 -65.44 46.37 15.85
C LEU A 260 -66.07 47.77 15.91
N ILE A 261 -66.54 48.31 14.79
CA ILE A 261 -67.18 49.63 14.72
C ILE A 261 -68.44 49.68 15.60
N TYR A 262 -69.32 48.68 15.49
CA TYR A 262 -70.53 48.61 16.31
C TYR A 262 -70.20 48.46 17.80
N ASN A 263 -69.18 47.66 18.15
CA ASN A 263 -68.75 47.49 19.52
C ASN A 263 -68.19 48.79 20.13
N ASP A 264 -67.40 49.56 19.36
CA ASP A 264 -66.92 50.87 19.79
C ASP A 264 -68.08 51.85 20.05
N LYS A 265 -69.09 51.85 19.18
CA LYS A 265 -70.29 52.67 19.33
C LYS A 265 -71.17 52.24 20.50
N LYS A 266 -71.23 50.94 20.80
CA LYS A 266 -71.88 50.42 22.00
C LYS A 266 -71.21 50.97 23.26
N ILE A 267 -69.89 50.87 23.35
CA ILE A 267 -69.11 51.37 24.49
C ILE A 267 -69.32 52.87 24.68
N GLU A 268 -69.36 53.64 23.59
CA GLU A 268 -69.67 55.07 23.61
C GLU A 268 -71.08 55.34 24.17
N ALA A 269 -72.09 54.62 23.68
CA ALA A 269 -73.47 54.77 24.13
C ALA A 269 -73.67 54.34 25.60
N GLU A 270 -73.06 53.24 26.04
CA GLU A 270 -73.10 52.78 27.44
C GLU A 270 -72.47 53.80 28.39
N ARG A 271 -71.34 54.40 28.01
CA ARG A 271 -70.71 55.50 28.75
C ARG A 271 -71.66 56.70 28.87
N ASN A 272 -72.34 57.06 27.77
CA ASN A 272 -73.31 58.14 27.77
C ASN A 272 -74.50 57.84 28.68
N ILE A 273 -75.02 56.61 28.69
CA ILE A 273 -76.09 56.19 29.61
C ILE A 273 -75.65 56.38 31.07
N GLN A 274 -74.46 55.92 31.45
CA GLN A 274 -73.94 56.09 32.81
C GLN A 274 -73.80 57.57 33.19
N SER A 275 -73.29 58.39 32.28
CA SER A 275 -73.15 59.84 32.45
C SER A 275 -74.51 60.51 32.68
N TYR A 276 -75.49 60.23 31.82
CA TYR A 276 -76.82 60.82 31.92
C TYR A 276 -77.60 60.32 33.13
N ASP A 277 -77.47 59.05 33.50
CA ASP A 277 -78.11 58.51 34.72
C ASP A 277 -77.58 59.19 35.99
N GLY A 278 -76.26 59.44 36.06
CA GLY A 278 -75.65 60.24 37.12
C GLY A 278 -76.17 61.68 37.15
N ALA A 279 -76.30 62.31 35.99
CA ALA A 279 -76.81 63.68 35.87
C ALA A 279 -78.30 63.79 36.29
N VAL A 280 -79.15 62.86 35.86
CA VAL A 280 -80.57 62.79 36.25
C VAL A 280 -80.69 62.59 37.76
N LYS A 281 -79.96 61.63 38.35
CA LYS A 281 -79.94 61.41 39.81
C LYS A 281 -79.50 62.65 40.59
N ALA A 282 -78.49 63.37 40.10
CA ALA A 282 -78.02 64.61 40.71
C ALA A 282 -79.10 65.71 40.70
N ILE A 283 -79.92 65.77 39.64
CA ILE A 283 -81.07 66.68 39.55
C ILE A 283 -82.21 66.21 40.48
N ASP A 284 -82.53 64.92 40.52
CA ASP A 284 -83.59 64.36 41.40
C ASP A 284 -83.34 64.64 42.88
N ASN A 285 -82.08 64.58 43.32
CA ASN A 285 -81.67 64.89 44.69
C ASN A 285 -81.89 66.36 45.09
N ARG A 286 -82.15 67.26 44.12
CA ARG A 286 -82.45 68.68 44.39
C ARG A 286 -83.95 68.95 44.67
N PHE A 287 -84.84 67.97 44.45
CA PHE A 287 -86.29 68.11 44.68
C PHE A 287 -86.76 67.45 45.99
N ASN A 288 -87.57 68.15 46.78
CA ASN A 288 -88.23 67.61 48.00
C ASN A 288 -89.45 66.73 47.60
N PRO A 289 -89.77 65.62 48.28
CA PRO A 289 -90.91 64.74 47.97
C PRO A 289 -92.26 65.41 47.66
N LYS A 290 -92.60 66.55 48.28
CA LYS A 290 -93.84 67.29 47.94
C LYS A 290 -93.78 68.01 46.58
N ASP A 291 -92.61 68.47 46.16
CA ASP A 291 -92.41 69.12 44.85
C ASP A 291 -92.48 68.08 43.72
N ARG A 292 -91.99 66.86 43.98
CA ARG A 292 -92.00 65.76 42.99
C ARG A 292 -93.40 65.40 42.54
N GLN A 293 -94.35 65.27 43.47
CA GLN A 293 -95.72 64.85 43.17
C GLN A 293 -96.50 65.87 42.32
N TYR A 294 -96.20 67.16 42.49
CA TYR A 294 -96.77 68.25 41.68
C TYR A 294 -96.15 68.31 40.27
N ILE A 295 -94.83 68.15 40.18
CA ILE A 295 -94.11 68.15 38.91
C ILE A 295 -94.50 66.92 38.06
N GLU A 296 -94.59 65.73 38.66
CA GLU A 296 -94.98 64.48 37.98
C GLU A 296 -96.41 64.54 37.41
N SER A 297 -97.37 65.12 38.14
CA SER A 297 -98.75 65.28 37.66
C SER A 297 -98.89 66.31 36.54
N THR A 298 -98.02 67.32 36.50
CA THR A 298 -98.03 68.39 35.49
C THR A 298 -97.36 67.95 34.18
N ILE A 299 -96.26 67.19 34.27
CA ILE A 299 -95.57 66.61 33.10
C ILE A 299 -96.48 65.63 32.35
N SER A 300 -97.39 64.93 33.06
CA SER A 300 -98.26 63.90 32.48
C SER A 300 -99.18 64.38 31.34
N GLN A 301 -99.48 65.69 31.22
CA GLN A 301 -100.44 66.23 30.23
C GLN A 301 -99.79 66.69 28.91
N TYR A 302 -98.49 67.04 28.90
CA TYR A 302 -97.75 67.46 27.69
C TYR A 302 -97.02 66.30 26.99
N ASN A 303 -97.24 65.09 27.49
CA ASN A 303 -96.53 63.89 27.06
C ASN A 303 -96.73 63.54 25.59
N GLN A 304 -97.89 63.75 24.96
CA GLN A 304 -98.14 63.12 23.66
C GLN A 304 -97.30 63.67 22.49
N SER A 305 -97.02 64.98 22.42
CA SER A 305 -96.20 65.55 21.33
C SER A 305 -94.70 65.27 21.52
N ILE A 306 -94.26 65.30 22.78
CA ILE A 306 -92.88 64.97 23.17
C ILE A 306 -92.63 63.47 22.95
N THR A 307 -93.56 62.59 23.33
CA THR A 307 -93.45 61.15 23.07
C THR A 307 -93.44 60.85 21.59
N ASN A 308 -94.31 61.48 20.78
CA ASN A 308 -94.32 61.27 19.33
C ASN A 308 -93.00 61.69 18.67
N THR A 309 -92.45 62.85 19.04
CA THR A 309 -91.17 63.34 18.49
C THR A 309 -89.99 62.49 19.00
N ALA A 310 -90.04 62.04 20.26
CA ALA A 310 -89.05 61.11 20.82
C ALA A 310 -89.10 59.74 20.14
N ASP A 311 -90.27 59.24 19.78
CA ASP A 311 -90.43 57.99 19.02
C ASP A 311 -89.91 58.14 17.59
N GLN A 312 -90.18 59.27 16.92
CA GLN A 312 -89.58 59.58 15.61
C GLN A 312 -88.04 59.65 15.69
N LEU A 313 -87.50 60.26 16.75
CA LEU A 313 -86.06 60.32 16.99
C LEU A 313 -85.46 58.93 17.25
N ARG A 314 -86.17 58.05 17.97
CA ARG A 314 -85.78 56.64 18.16
C ARG A 314 -85.76 55.89 16.83
N THR A 315 -86.80 55.99 16.02
CA THR A 315 -86.85 55.36 14.68
C THR A 315 -85.71 55.84 13.80
N LEU A 316 -85.45 57.15 13.75
CA LEU A 316 -84.36 57.71 12.97
C LEU A 316 -82.97 57.28 13.50
N ASN A 317 -82.83 57.13 14.82
CA ASN A 317 -81.61 56.59 15.42
C ASN A 317 -81.42 55.10 15.09
N ASP A 318 -82.51 54.34 15.02
CA ASP A 318 -82.50 52.95 14.56
C ASP A 318 -81.98 52.86 13.12
N GLU A 319 -82.49 53.70 12.22
CA GLU A 319 -82.01 53.77 10.83
C GLU A 319 -80.53 54.15 10.74
N TYR A 320 -80.08 55.10 11.56
CA TYR A 320 -78.67 55.48 11.64
C TYR A 320 -77.78 54.31 12.10
N VAL A 321 -78.21 53.54 13.11
CA VAL A 321 -77.50 52.35 13.57
C VAL A 321 -77.46 51.29 12.47
N HIS A 322 -78.61 50.91 11.90
CA HIS A 322 -78.69 49.89 10.84
C HIS A 322 -77.91 50.27 9.57
N SER A 323 -77.74 51.57 9.28
CA SER A 323 -76.94 52.06 8.17
C SER A 323 -75.42 51.90 8.35
N GLY A 324 -74.97 51.36 9.49
CA GLY A 324 -73.55 51.32 9.85
C GLY A 324 -73.01 52.70 10.24
N PHE A 325 -73.83 53.51 10.91
CA PHE A 325 -73.50 54.88 11.34
C PHE A 325 -73.19 55.82 10.17
N ASN A 326 -73.98 55.75 9.10
CA ASN A 326 -73.80 56.62 7.94
C ASN A 326 -73.98 58.10 8.34
N PRO A 327 -72.96 58.96 8.13
CA PRO A 327 -73.01 60.37 8.50
C PRO A 327 -74.18 61.16 7.89
N SER A 328 -74.79 60.68 6.79
CA SER A 328 -75.93 61.34 6.13
C SER A 328 -77.16 61.48 7.02
N TYR A 329 -77.34 60.60 8.01
CA TYR A 329 -78.46 60.67 8.96
C TYR A 329 -78.24 61.69 10.08
N LYS A 330 -76.98 62.11 10.31
CA LYS A 330 -76.62 62.98 11.44
C LYS A 330 -77.33 64.35 11.42
N PRO A 331 -77.43 65.07 10.29
CA PRO A 331 -78.18 66.33 10.23
C PRO A 331 -79.66 66.19 10.58
N ALA A 332 -80.29 65.08 10.16
CA ALA A 332 -81.69 64.81 10.46
C ALA A 332 -81.89 64.47 11.95
N LEU A 333 -80.98 63.68 12.54
CA LEU A 333 -80.95 63.40 13.98
C LEU A 333 -80.80 64.68 14.80
N ASP A 334 -79.84 65.53 14.43
CA ASP A 334 -79.57 66.78 15.14
C ASP A 334 -80.75 67.77 15.01
N SER A 335 -81.40 67.81 13.84
CA SER A 335 -82.60 68.63 13.61
C SER A 335 -83.77 68.15 14.47
N MET A 336 -84.02 66.83 14.48
CA MET A 336 -85.10 66.24 15.27
C MET A 336 -84.86 66.39 16.77
N GLN A 337 -83.60 66.24 17.21
CA GLN A 337 -83.20 66.49 18.60
C GLN A 337 -83.41 67.96 18.98
N LYS A 338 -83.03 68.93 18.13
CA LYS A 338 -83.30 70.36 18.37
C LYS A 338 -84.80 70.67 18.46
N GLN A 339 -85.61 70.07 17.59
CA GLN A 339 -87.06 70.21 17.63
C GLN A 339 -87.64 69.68 18.95
N LEU A 340 -87.15 68.52 19.40
CA LEU A 340 -87.55 67.95 20.68
C LEU A 340 -87.13 68.83 21.86
N THR A 341 -85.89 69.34 21.88
CA THR A 341 -85.41 70.27 22.91
C THR A 341 -86.29 71.53 22.95
N ALA A 342 -86.62 72.11 21.80
CA ALA A 342 -87.51 73.27 21.73
C ALA A 342 -88.93 72.96 22.25
N GLN A 343 -89.46 71.75 22.03
CA GLN A 343 -90.75 71.34 22.61
C GLN A 343 -90.67 71.20 24.13
N ILE A 344 -89.56 70.67 24.66
CA ILE A 344 -89.29 70.56 26.10
C ILE A 344 -89.20 71.97 26.73
N ASP A 345 -88.44 72.88 26.11
CA ASP A 345 -88.24 74.25 26.60
C ASP A 345 -89.54 75.06 26.59
N ASN A 346 -90.33 74.97 25.51
CA ASN A 346 -91.65 75.63 25.41
C ASN A 346 -92.64 75.11 26.46
N THR A 347 -92.48 73.86 26.93
CA THR A 347 -93.29 73.32 28.02
C THR A 347 -92.92 73.98 29.36
N SER A 348 -91.67 74.42 29.53
CA SER A 348 -91.18 75.12 30.74
C SER A 348 -91.63 76.59 30.83
N ASP A 349 -91.73 77.29 29.69
CA ASP A 349 -91.99 78.75 29.65
C ASP A 349 -93.43 79.17 29.99
N LYS A 350 -94.39 78.24 30.11
CA LYS A 350 -95.80 78.57 30.35
C LYS A 350 -96.16 78.80 31.84
N TYR A 351 -95.18 78.77 32.74
CA TYR A 351 -95.37 78.77 34.21
C TYR A 351 -94.86 80.06 34.92
N ILE A 352 -94.74 81.18 34.20
CA ILE A 352 -94.08 82.44 34.62
C ILE A 352 -94.61 83.11 35.91
N THR A 353 -95.75 82.70 36.49
CA THR A 353 -96.36 83.41 37.63
C THR A 353 -96.04 82.87 39.04
N ASN A 354 -95.04 81.99 39.24
CA ASN A 354 -94.74 81.40 40.57
C ASN A 354 -93.25 81.62 40.99
N PRO A 355 -92.90 81.86 42.27
CA PRO A 355 -91.53 82.17 42.72
C PRO A 355 -90.51 81.00 42.65
N LEU A 356 -90.78 79.97 41.84
CA LEU A 356 -90.01 78.73 41.73
C LEU A 356 -89.19 78.61 40.44
N VAL A 357 -88.97 79.72 39.70
CA VAL A 357 -88.29 79.80 38.38
C VAL A 357 -86.98 78.98 38.27
N ASN A 358 -86.22 78.81 39.36
CA ASN A 358 -84.99 78.00 39.36
C ASN A 358 -85.23 76.47 39.31
N LYS A 359 -86.43 75.98 39.63
CA LYS A 359 -86.78 74.56 39.59
C LYS A 359 -87.31 74.13 38.22
N ASP A 360 -87.90 75.04 37.45
CA ASP A 360 -88.46 74.74 36.11
C ASP A 360 -87.37 74.41 35.09
N ASN A 361 -86.29 75.20 35.08
CA ASN A 361 -85.09 74.91 34.27
C ASN A 361 -84.46 73.55 34.62
N LEU A 362 -84.54 73.11 35.88
CA LEU A 362 -84.05 71.79 36.30
C LEU A 362 -84.98 70.66 35.81
N VAL A 363 -86.29 70.91 35.71
CA VAL A 363 -87.26 69.95 35.15
C VAL A 363 -87.07 69.79 33.64
N ALA A 364 -86.96 70.90 32.90
CA ALA A 364 -86.66 70.87 31.46
C ALA A 364 -85.33 70.14 31.20
N LYS A 365 -84.29 70.46 31.98
CA LYS A 365 -82.98 69.80 31.85
C LYS A 365 -83.04 68.32 32.22
N LYS A 366 -83.82 67.94 33.23
CA LYS A 366 -84.05 66.53 33.59
C LYS A 366 -84.72 65.79 32.43
N LEU A 367 -85.80 66.34 31.86
CA LEU A 367 -86.52 65.70 30.77
C LEU A 367 -85.64 65.54 29.51
N GLU A 368 -84.84 66.54 29.18
CA GLU A 368 -83.84 66.47 28.10
C GLU A 368 -82.82 65.33 28.34
N LEU A 369 -82.29 65.23 29.57
CA LEU A 369 -81.33 64.18 29.95
C LEU A 369 -81.99 62.80 29.97
N GLU A 370 -83.24 62.67 30.42
CA GLU A 370 -83.98 61.41 30.41
C GLU A 370 -84.25 60.94 29.00
N VAL A 371 -84.67 61.83 28.09
CA VAL A 371 -84.85 61.47 26.69
C VAL A 371 -83.52 61.11 26.03
N THR A 372 -82.45 61.86 26.28
CA THR A 372 -81.12 61.55 25.70
C THR A 372 -80.56 60.24 26.26
N ARG A 373 -80.77 59.95 27.55
CA ARG A 373 -80.45 58.66 28.19
C ARG A 373 -81.25 57.54 27.56
N ASP A 374 -82.54 57.72 27.35
CA ASP A 374 -83.42 56.68 26.80
C ASP A 374 -83.12 56.44 25.31
N LEU A 375 -82.73 57.48 24.56
CA LEU A 375 -82.21 57.36 23.21
C LEU A 375 -80.89 56.57 23.18
N ALA A 376 -79.97 56.83 24.11
CA ALA A 376 -78.73 56.07 24.22
C ALA A 376 -78.99 54.60 24.61
N LYS A 377 -79.92 54.32 25.53
CA LYS A 377 -80.37 52.96 25.87
C LYS A 377 -80.96 52.24 24.66
N TYR A 378 -81.82 52.93 23.91
CA TYR A 378 -82.40 52.41 22.68
C TYR A 378 -81.33 52.13 21.62
N SER A 379 -80.36 53.04 21.46
CA SER A 379 -79.21 52.84 20.58
C SER A 379 -78.40 51.60 20.96
N VAL A 380 -78.17 51.33 22.25
CA VAL A 380 -77.50 50.10 22.70
C VAL A 380 -78.30 48.86 22.30
N GLN A 381 -79.63 48.88 22.44
CA GLN A 381 -80.49 47.76 22.01
C GLN A 381 -80.41 47.51 20.51
N SER A 382 -80.47 48.57 19.68
CA SER A 382 -80.31 48.46 18.23
C SER A 382 -78.91 47.95 17.85
N ILE A 383 -77.86 48.45 18.50
CA ILE A 383 -76.49 48.00 18.28
C ILE A 383 -76.29 46.54 18.66
N ASP A 384 -76.86 46.10 19.79
CA ASP A 384 -76.79 44.70 20.23
C ASP A 384 -77.47 43.75 19.24
N LYS A 385 -78.59 44.18 18.66
CA LYS A 385 -79.27 43.44 17.60
C LYS A 385 -78.38 43.30 16.36
N GLU A 386 -77.75 44.39 15.90
CA GLU A 386 -76.86 44.32 14.74
C GLU A 386 -75.56 43.55 15.03
N LEU A 387 -75.01 43.65 16.23
CA LEU A 387 -73.88 42.83 16.66
C LEU A 387 -74.24 41.34 16.69
N ALA A 388 -75.45 40.99 17.16
CA ALA A 388 -75.93 39.61 17.15
C ALA A 388 -76.08 39.08 15.71
N ASP A 389 -76.62 39.90 14.80
CA ASP A 389 -76.78 39.54 13.40
C ASP A 389 -75.43 39.41 12.67
N LEU A 390 -74.49 40.34 12.90
CA LEU A 390 -73.12 40.27 12.36
C LEU A 390 -72.37 39.07 12.91
N LYS A 391 -72.48 38.79 14.21
CA LYS A 391 -71.88 37.61 14.84
C LYS A 391 -72.46 36.32 14.25
N ALA A 392 -73.77 36.23 14.08
CA ALA A 392 -74.41 35.06 13.46
C ALA A 392 -73.94 34.86 12.00
N LYS A 393 -73.72 35.95 11.24
CA LYS A 393 -73.13 35.89 9.90
C LYS A 393 -71.66 35.42 9.96
N TYR A 394 -70.86 35.96 10.88
CA TYR A 394 -69.45 35.58 11.06
C TYR A 394 -69.30 34.11 11.47
N ASP A 395 -70.05 33.65 12.48
CA ASP A 395 -69.99 32.28 12.99
C ASP A 395 -70.38 31.24 11.92
N ARG A 396 -71.22 31.62 10.94
CA ARG A 396 -71.52 30.78 9.78
C ARG A 396 -70.36 30.67 8.79
N LEU A 397 -69.47 31.66 8.72
CA LEU A 397 -68.33 31.69 7.79
C LEU A 397 -67.10 30.92 8.30
N VAL A 398 -66.89 30.89 9.61
CA VAL A 398 -65.69 30.26 10.23
C VAL A 398 -65.46 28.80 9.82
N PRO A 399 -66.48 27.91 9.80
CA PRO A 399 -66.27 26.52 9.38
C PRO A 399 -65.85 26.39 7.92
N PHE A 400 -66.32 27.29 7.06
CA PHE A 400 -65.97 27.31 5.64
C PHE A 400 -64.51 27.75 5.45
N ASP A 401 -64.05 28.80 6.16
CA ASP A 401 -62.65 29.27 6.12
C ASP A 401 -61.67 28.18 6.54
N ALA A 402 -61.93 27.54 7.69
CA ALA A 402 -61.08 26.48 8.22
C ALA A 402 -60.96 25.31 7.23
N LYS A 403 -62.07 24.95 6.56
CA LYS A 403 -62.07 23.86 5.59
C LYS A 403 -61.36 24.23 4.30
N VAL A 404 -61.53 25.46 3.80
CA VAL A 404 -60.79 26.00 2.65
C VAL A 404 -59.28 25.96 2.91
N LYS A 405 -58.81 26.45 4.07
CA LYS A 405 -57.39 26.39 4.46
C LYS A 405 -56.85 24.96 4.53
N THR A 406 -57.65 24.02 5.00
CA THR A 406 -57.27 22.59 5.01
C THR A 406 -57.03 22.09 3.58
N TYR A 407 -57.94 22.37 2.65
CA TYR A 407 -57.78 22.00 1.25
C TYR A 407 -56.58 22.68 0.60
N GLU A 408 -56.32 23.95 0.90
CA GLU A 408 -55.16 24.69 0.37
C GLU A 408 -53.83 24.11 0.88
N SER A 409 -53.76 23.76 2.17
CA SER A 409 -52.61 23.04 2.74
C SER A 409 -52.40 21.69 2.06
N ASP A 410 -53.47 20.91 1.87
CA ASP A 410 -53.44 19.64 1.18
C ASP A 410 -52.96 19.75 -0.28
N ILE A 411 -53.40 20.78 -1.00
CA ILE A 411 -52.95 21.09 -2.37
C ILE A 411 -51.47 21.47 -2.37
N THR A 412 -51.02 22.24 -1.39
CA THR A 412 -49.61 22.65 -1.27
C THR A 412 -48.70 21.43 -1.06
N ILE A 413 -49.08 20.53 -0.15
CA ILE A 413 -48.35 19.27 0.09
C ILE A 413 -48.32 18.42 -1.19
N ALA A 414 -49.47 18.21 -1.84
CA ALA A 414 -49.55 17.44 -3.07
C ALA A 414 -48.77 18.08 -4.23
N SER A 415 -48.70 19.42 -4.29
CA SER A 415 -47.90 20.14 -5.28
C SER A 415 -46.41 19.95 -5.04
N GLN A 416 -45.96 19.98 -3.78
CA GLN A 416 -44.56 19.71 -3.44
C GLN A 416 -44.17 18.27 -3.79
N GLU A 417 -45.00 17.29 -3.42
CA GLU A 417 -44.77 15.88 -3.78
C GLU A 417 -44.69 15.67 -5.29
N TYR A 418 -45.58 16.32 -6.06
CA TYR A 418 -45.54 16.28 -7.52
C TYR A 418 -44.26 16.88 -8.08
N LEU A 419 -43.84 18.05 -7.59
CA LEU A 419 -42.60 18.72 -8.05
C LEU A 419 -41.35 17.91 -7.70
N ASP A 420 -41.30 17.29 -6.53
CA ASP A 420 -40.18 16.44 -6.12
C ASP A 420 -40.04 15.22 -7.04
N VAL A 421 -41.16 14.57 -7.39
CA VAL A 421 -41.18 13.45 -8.35
C VAL A 421 -40.84 13.94 -9.76
N LEU A 422 -41.35 15.09 -10.18
CA LEU A 422 -41.05 15.70 -11.48
C LEU A 422 -39.55 16.00 -11.64
N ASN A 423 -38.93 16.58 -10.61
CA ASN A 423 -37.51 16.89 -10.62
C ASN A 423 -36.65 15.61 -10.69
N LYS A 424 -37.01 14.58 -9.91
CA LYS A 424 -36.34 13.26 -9.97
C LYS A 424 -36.52 12.59 -11.34
N PHE A 425 -37.72 12.65 -11.90
CA PHE A 425 -38.01 12.12 -13.23
C PHE A 425 -37.19 12.85 -14.31
N ASN A 426 -37.17 14.18 -14.29
CA ASN A 426 -36.41 14.97 -15.26
C ASN A 426 -34.90 14.70 -15.16
N ALA A 427 -34.35 14.64 -13.94
CA ALA A 427 -32.93 14.34 -13.72
C ALA A 427 -32.56 12.95 -14.28
N LEU A 428 -33.35 11.91 -13.95
CA LEU A 428 -33.11 10.55 -14.45
C LEU A 428 -33.32 10.45 -15.96
N ASN A 429 -34.33 11.14 -16.52
CA ASN A 429 -34.63 11.12 -17.95
C ASN A 429 -33.52 11.78 -18.77
N LEU A 430 -32.95 12.90 -18.28
CA LEU A 430 -31.77 13.51 -18.88
C LEU A 430 -30.57 12.55 -18.82
N GLN A 431 -30.28 11.96 -17.65
CA GLN A 431 -29.19 11.01 -17.50
C GLN A 431 -29.31 9.79 -18.42
N SER A 432 -30.53 9.27 -18.61
CA SER A 432 -30.78 8.13 -19.50
C SER A 432 -30.60 8.46 -20.98
N ASN A 433 -31.00 9.67 -21.40
CA ASN A 433 -30.79 10.14 -22.78
C ASN A 433 -29.30 10.31 -23.13
N PHE A 434 -28.46 10.59 -22.13
CA PHE A 434 -27.00 10.62 -22.25
C PHE A 434 -26.33 9.39 -21.59
N SER A 435 -26.96 8.22 -21.66
CA SER A 435 -26.43 6.99 -21.05
C SER A 435 -25.15 6.49 -21.71
N ILE A 436 -24.32 5.78 -20.93
CA ILE A 436 -23.13 5.05 -21.40
C ILE A 436 -23.54 4.17 -22.58
N LYS A 437 -22.96 4.43 -23.75
CA LYS A 437 -23.18 3.65 -24.97
C LYS A 437 -21.95 2.82 -25.25
N LEU A 438 -21.90 1.64 -24.63
CA LEU A 438 -20.82 0.69 -24.86
C LEU A 438 -20.83 0.22 -26.32
N MET A 439 -19.73 0.45 -27.02
CA MET A 439 -19.53 -0.05 -28.38
C MET A 439 -18.12 -0.62 -28.51
N GLN A 440 -18.03 -1.82 -29.07
CA GLN A 440 -16.75 -2.38 -29.47
C GLN A 440 -16.29 -1.64 -30.75
N VAL A 441 -15.29 -0.77 -30.61
CA VAL A 441 -14.82 0.09 -31.72
C VAL A 441 -13.72 -0.59 -32.53
N GLU A 442 -12.91 -1.41 -31.87
CA GLU A 442 -11.84 -2.18 -32.51
C GLU A 442 -11.97 -3.65 -32.09
N PRO A 443 -12.52 -4.53 -32.95
CA PRO A 443 -12.59 -5.95 -32.66
C PRO A 443 -11.20 -6.57 -32.74
N ALA A 444 -10.91 -7.52 -31.85
CA ALA A 444 -9.62 -8.18 -31.85
C ALA A 444 -9.45 -9.07 -33.08
N THR A 445 -8.27 -8.99 -33.69
CA THR A 445 -7.83 -9.91 -34.74
C THR A 445 -6.70 -10.81 -34.22
N PRO A 446 -6.52 -12.00 -34.82
CA PRO A 446 -5.35 -12.83 -34.53
C PRO A 446 -4.06 -12.08 -34.90
N ASP A 447 -3.22 -11.77 -33.91
CA ASP A 447 -1.97 -11.00 -34.10
C ASP A 447 -0.74 -11.93 -34.19
N VAL A 448 0.42 -11.37 -34.50
CA VAL A 448 1.70 -12.10 -34.57
C VAL A 448 2.22 -12.47 -33.18
N ALA A 449 3.03 -13.53 -33.12
CA ALA A 449 3.64 -13.97 -31.87
C ALA A 449 4.53 -12.88 -31.24
N GLU A 450 4.41 -12.70 -29.93
CA GLU A 450 5.30 -11.79 -29.20
C GLU A 450 6.76 -12.24 -29.32
N PRO A 451 7.72 -11.29 -29.28
CA PRO A 451 9.13 -11.60 -29.23
C PRO A 451 9.44 -12.53 -28.07
N SER A 452 9.81 -13.77 -28.39
CA SER A 452 9.99 -14.79 -27.36
C SER A 452 11.10 -14.37 -26.39
N LYS A 453 10.82 -14.40 -25.08
CA LYS A 453 11.82 -14.16 -24.02
C LYS A 453 12.84 -15.31 -23.91
N LYS A 454 12.79 -16.27 -24.83
CA LYS A 454 13.60 -17.49 -24.86
C LYS A 454 15.09 -17.16 -24.91
N MET A 455 15.50 -16.24 -25.79
CA MET A 455 16.90 -15.84 -25.93
C MET A 455 17.42 -15.10 -24.68
N LEU A 456 16.56 -14.28 -24.04
CA LEU A 456 16.89 -13.60 -22.80
C LEU A 456 17.14 -14.60 -21.66
N LEU A 457 16.29 -15.60 -21.50
CA LEU A 457 16.45 -16.64 -20.46
C LEU A 457 17.73 -17.46 -20.66
N ILE A 458 18.08 -17.80 -21.91
CA ILE A 458 19.32 -18.51 -22.25
C ILE A 458 20.55 -17.64 -21.96
N ALA A 459 20.50 -16.34 -22.30
CA ALA A 459 21.59 -15.42 -21.99
C ALA A 459 21.78 -15.26 -20.48
N LEU A 460 20.69 -15.14 -19.71
CA LEU A 460 20.73 -15.03 -18.26
C LEU A 460 21.30 -16.28 -17.58
N SER A 461 21.01 -17.49 -18.08
CA SER A 461 21.59 -18.71 -17.49
C SER A 461 23.10 -18.83 -17.77
N GLY A 462 23.56 -18.38 -18.94
CA GLY A 462 24.97 -18.28 -19.27
C GLY A 462 25.71 -17.30 -18.36
N ILE A 463 25.18 -16.08 -18.21
CA ILE A 463 25.78 -15.06 -17.33
C ILE A 463 25.73 -15.51 -15.86
N GLY A 464 24.59 -16.02 -15.41
CA GLY A 464 24.39 -16.47 -14.03
C GLY A 464 25.35 -17.60 -13.65
N SER A 465 25.53 -18.60 -14.51
CA SER A 465 26.46 -19.71 -14.26
C SER A 465 27.93 -19.26 -14.23
N LEU A 466 28.32 -18.29 -15.09
CA LEU A 466 29.66 -17.70 -15.06
C LEU A 466 29.92 -17.00 -13.71
N VAL A 467 28.99 -16.15 -13.26
CA VAL A 467 29.11 -15.42 -11.99
C VAL A 467 29.23 -16.38 -10.82
N ILE A 468 28.40 -17.43 -10.77
CA ILE A 468 28.46 -18.45 -9.72
C ILE A 468 29.81 -19.17 -9.72
N CYS A 469 30.35 -19.55 -10.90
CA CYS A 469 31.66 -20.20 -10.98
C CYS A 469 32.79 -19.31 -10.46
N LEU A 470 32.78 -18.02 -10.84
CA LEU A 470 33.76 -17.04 -10.36
C LEU A 470 33.67 -16.86 -8.84
N LEU A 471 32.47 -16.79 -8.29
CA LEU A 471 32.23 -16.66 -6.85
C LEU A 471 32.74 -17.89 -6.10
N VAL A 472 32.42 -19.11 -6.57
CA VAL A 472 32.92 -20.35 -5.94
C VAL A 472 34.45 -20.41 -5.96
N LEU A 473 35.08 -20.07 -7.09
CA LEU A 473 36.55 -19.99 -7.16
C LEU A 473 37.12 -18.92 -6.23
N PHE A 474 36.41 -17.80 -6.03
CA PHE A 474 36.82 -16.77 -5.09
C PHE A 474 36.76 -17.27 -3.65
N VAL A 475 35.71 -18.01 -3.28
CA VAL A 475 35.60 -18.63 -1.96
C VAL A 475 36.71 -19.65 -1.74
N LEU A 476 36.97 -20.54 -2.72
CA LEU A 476 38.07 -21.50 -2.62
C LEU A 476 39.44 -20.82 -2.52
N TYR A 477 39.64 -19.69 -3.20
CA TYR A 477 40.84 -18.88 -3.07
C TYR A 477 40.95 -18.19 -1.71
N TYR A 478 39.84 -17.67 -1.18
CA TYR A 478 39.79 -16.98 0.10
C TYR A 478 40.06 -17.91 1.28
N LEU A 479 39.65 -19.18 1.18
CA LEU A 479 39.86 -20.21 2.21
C LEU A 479 41.21 -20.94 2.09
N ASP A 480 42.07 -20.55 1.15
CA ASP A 480 43.39 -21.17 0.95
C ASP A 480 44.44 -20.57 1.92
N ASP A 481 44.62 -21.21 3.08
CA ASP A 481 45.56 -20.79 4.15
C ASP A 481 47.01 -21.30 3.94
N THR A 482 47.40 -21.62 2.70
CA THR A 482 48.77 -22.11 2.42
C THR A 482 49.79 -20.97 2.40
N ILE A 483 50.98 -21.23 2.96
CA ILE A 483 52.09 -20.27 3.00
C ILE A 483 52.82 -20.27 1.66
N LYS A 484 52.70 -19.19 0.89
CA LYS A 484 53.31 -19.08 -0.46
C LYS A 484 54.46 -18.10 -0.49
N GLU A 485 54.39 -17.06 0.33
CA GLU A 485 55.37 -15.99 0.39
C GLU A 485 56.14 -15.94 1.72
N PRO A 486 57.39 -15.42 1.69
CA PRO A 486 58.15 -15.04 2.89
C PRO A 486 57.33 -14.36 3.99
N ILE A 487 56.49 -13.40 3.60
CA ILE A 487 55.69 -12.59 4.52
C ILE A 487 54.55 -13.40 5.17
N ASP A 488 53.99 -14.37 4.45
CA ASP A 488 52.93 -15.24 4.96
C ASP A 488 53.45 -16.05 6.15
N LEU A 489 54.67 -16.59 6.05
CA LEU A 489 55.29 -17.37 7.12
C LEU A 489 55.59 -16.52 8.35
N VAL A 490 56.11 -15.30 8.14
CA VAL A 490 56.38 -14.35 9.25
C VAL A 490 55.09 -13.97 9.95
N ASN A 491 54.03 -13.64 9.20
CA ASN A 491 52.74 -13.27 9.78
C ASN A 491 52.08 -14.44 10.53
N ALA A 492 52.17 -15.65 9.99
CA ALA A 492 51.56 -16.84 10.59
C ALA A 492 52.32 -17.31 11.85
N THR A 493 53.65 -17.18 11.87
CA THR A 493 54.48 -17.70 12.98
C THR A 493 54.94 -16.65 13.98
N GLN A 494 54.94 -15.36 13.59
CA GLN A 494 55.50 -14.24 14.35
C GLN A 494 56.98 -14.44 14.73
N LEU A 495 57.72 -15.12 13.85
CA LEU A 495 59.13 -15.46 14.00
C LEU A 495 59.96 -14.91 12.82
N PRO A 496 61.26 -14.61 13.03
CA PRO A 496 62.11 -14.02 11.99
C PRO A 496 62.33 -14.98 10.82
N LEU A 497 62.53 -14.42 9.63
CA LEU A 497 62.85 -15.15 8.40
C LEU A 497 64.25 -14.72 7.93
N LEU A 498 65.13 -15.70 7.69
CA LEU A 498 66.51 -15.50 7.22
C LEU A 498 66.60 -15.50 5.69
N GLY A 499 65.58 -15.99 5.01
CA GLY A 499 65.46 -15.92 3.56
C GLY A 499 64.62 -17.06 2.97
N SER A 500 64.50 -17.04 1.65
CA SER A 500 63.80 -18.08 0.89
C SER A 500 64.71 -18.71 -0.16
N LEU A 501 64.63 -20.02 -0.33
CA LEU A 501 65.35 -20.79 -1.34
C LEU A 501 64.37 -21.29 -2.41
N ASN A 502 64.71 -21.11 -3.68
CA ASN A 502 63.86 -21.53 -4.79
C ASN A 502 63.88 -23.04 -5.03
N LEU A 503 62.83 -23.58 -5.63
CA LEU A 503 62.77 -24.99 -6.01
C LEU A 503 63.82 -25.34 -7.08
N ILE A 504 64.66 -26.33 -6.77
CA ILE A 504 65.57 -26.98 -7.71
C ILE A 504 64.93 -28.29 -8.17
N THR A 505 64.84 -28.50 -9.49
CA THR A 505 64.34 -29.74 -10.10
C THR A 505 65.49 -30.48 -10.78
N GLY A 506 65.77 -31.72 -10.40
CA GLY A 506 66.78 -32.58 -11.03
C GLY A 506 66.98 -33.93 -10.31
N PRO A 507 67.52 -34.96 -11.00
CA PRO A 507 67.86 -36.26 -10.37
C PRO A 507 68.93 -36.04 -9.30
N LYS A 508 68.79 -36.75 -8.16
CA LYS A 508 69.60 -36.64 -6.92
C LYS A 508 70.98 -36.00 -7.18
N PRO A 509 71.13 -34.70 -6.92
CA PRO A 509 72.27 -33.98 -7.43
C PRO A 509 73.52 -34.39 -6.64
N ASP A 510 74.54 -34.82 -7.38
CA ASP A 510 75.90 -34.96 -6.89
C ASP A 510 76.34 -33.61 -6.31
N LEU A 511 76.43 -33.52 -4.98
CA LEU A 511 76.59 -32.25 -4.25
C LEU A 511 77.88 -31.51 -4.61
N LYS A 512 78.92 -32.23 -5.08
CA LYS A 512 80.14 -31.62 -5.66
C LYS A 512 79.86 -30.94 -7.00
N LYS A 513 79.00 -31.52 -7.84
CA LYS A 513 78.59 -30.96 -9.14
C LYS A 513 77.55 -29.84 -9.03
N LEU A 514 76.86 -29.69 -7.90
CA LEU A 514 75.94 -28.56 -7.66
C LEU A 514 76.64 -27.20 -7.72
N TRP A 515 77.90 -27.16 -7.30
CA TRP A 515 78.68 -25.93 -7.28
C TRP A 515 79.43 -25.65 -8.59
N ASP A 516 79.61 -26.68 -9.43
CA ASP A 516 80.46 -26.65 -10.63
C ASP A 516 79.72 -26.34 -11.95
N VAL A 517 78.38 -26.22 -11.93
CA VAL A 517 77.59 -26.03 -13.16
C VAL A 517 77.17 -24.57 -13.35
N GLU A 518 77.75 -23.92 -14.38
CA GLU A 518 77.46 -22.52 -14.78
C GLU A 518 76.12 -22.32 -15.51
N ASN A 519 75.46 -23.37 -16.04
CA ASN A 519 74.43 -23.21 -17.08
C ASN A 519 72.97 -23.50 -16.70
N ARG A 520 72.53 -23.27 -15.44
CA ARG A 520 71.09 -23.30 -15.10
C ARG A 520 70.66 -22.10 -14.27
N GLN A 521 69.86 -21.20 -14.85
CA GLN A 521 69.33 -19.98 -14.22
C GLN A 521 68.73 -20.24 -12.82
N LYS A 522 67.96 -21.32 -12.65
CA LYS A 522 67.38 -21.70 -11.34
C LYS A 522 68.43 -22.03 -10.28
N MET A 523 69.57 -22.57 -10.69
CA MET A 523 70.67 -22.95 -9.80
C MET A 523 71.52 -21.74 -9.41
N GLN A 524 71.74 -20.80 -10.34
CA GLN A 524 72.41 -19.54 -10.05
C GLN A 524 71.63 -18.74 -8.99
N GLN A 525 70.31 -18.61 -9.17
CA GLN A 525 69.45 -17.97 -8.19
C GLN A 525 69.47 -18.68 -6.84
N PHE A 526 69.46 -20.01 -6.81
CA PHE A 526 69.58 -20.76 -5.56
C PHE A 526 70.89 -20.47 -4.83
N LYS A 527 72.02 -20.40 -5.56
CA LYS A 527 73.33 -20.05 -4.99
C LYS A 527 73.33 -18.63 -4.40
N GLU A 528 72.72 -17.67 -5.07
CA GLU A 528 72.59 -16.28 -4.57
C GLU A 528 71.72 -16.21 -3.31
N LEU A 529 70.55 -16.84 -3.34
CA LEU A 529 69.65 -16.92 -2.19
C LEU A 529 70.32 -17.63 -1.01
N LEU A 530 71.06 -18.71 -1.28
CA LEU A 530 71.83 -19.43 -0.25
C LEU A 530 72.96 -18.60 0.34
N ARG A 531 73.64 -17.76 -0.47
CA ARG A 531 74.65 -16.79 0.03
C ARG A 531 73.99 -15.74 0.93
N SER A 532 72.80 -15.27 0.58
CA SER A 532 72.01 -14.36 1.41
C SER A 532 71.63 -15.01 2.74
N VAL A 533 71.07 -16.23 2.70
CA VAL A 533 70.72 -16.98 3.92
C VAL A 533 71.95 -17.23 4.79
N ARG A 534 73.11 -17.58 4.19
CA ARG A 534 74.38 -17.75 4.92
C ARG A 534 74.79 -16.45 5.62
N PHE A 535 74.69 -15.30 4.95
CA PHE A 535 75.02 -14.00 5.54
C PHE A 535 74.14 -13.69 6.76
N GLU A 536 72.82 -13.90 6.66
CA GLU A 536 71.90 -13.69 7.80
C GLU A 536 72.22 -14.65 8.96
N ILE A 537 72.57 -15.90 8.66
CA ILE A 537 73.00 -16.87 9.68
C ILE A 537 74.28 -16.40 10.39
N ASP A 538 75.29 -15.91 9.67
CA ASP A 538 76.53 -15.41 10.25
C ASP A 538 76.28 -14.23 11.21
N GLN A 539 75.36 -13.34 10.85
CA GLN A 539 74.96 -12.19 11.66
C GLN A 539 74.26 -12.62 12.96
N GLU A 540 73.44 -13.67 12.91
CA GLU A 540 72.79 -14.23 14.09
C GLU A 540 73.76 -15.03 14.98
N LEU A 541 74.72 -15.74 14.39
CA LEU A 541 75.69 -16.55 15.14
C LEU A 541 76.68 -15.72 15.95
N LYS A 542 77.02 -14.49 15.51
CA LYS A 542 77.95 -13.56 16.20
C LYS A 542 79.27 -14.23 16.68
N GLY A 543 79.84 -15.09 15.85
CA GLY A 543 81.07 -15.84 16.14
C GLY A 543 80.86 -17.20 16.81
N GLY A 544 79.63 -17.58 17.14
CA GLY A 544 79.26 -18.95 17.49
C GLY A 544 79.52 -19.91 16.32
N LYS A 545 79.97 -21.13 16.64
CA LYS A 545 80.41 -22.10 15.63
C LYS A 545 79.45 -23.26 15.39
N VAL A 546 78.41 -23.45 16.23
CA VAL A 546 77.52 -24.62 16.13
C VAL A 546 76.11 -24.18 15.73
N LEU A 547 75.66 -24.61 14.55
CA LEU A 547 74.33 -24.30 14.01
C LEU A 547 73.51 -25.58 13.83
N GLY A 548 72.36 -25.64 14.48
CA GLY A 548 71.35 -26.68 14.24
C GLY A 548 70.42 -26.31 13.09
N ILE A 549 70.13 -27.25 12.19
CA ILE A 549 69.13 -27.10 11.14
C ILE A 549 68.01 -28.11 11.36
N THR A 550 66.80 -27.63 11.66
CA THR A 550 65.60 -28.47 11.86
C THR A 550 64.49 -28.09 10.87
N SER A 551 63.32 -28.71 11.00
CA SER A 551 62.10 -28.41 10.26
C SER A 551 60.89 -28.78 11.12
N LEU A 552 59.68 -28.32 10.78
CA LEU A 552 58.48 -28.69 11.53
C LEU A 552 58.15 -30.18 11.35
N VAL A 553 58.27 -30.66 10.13
CA VAL A 553 57.96 -32.05 9.75
C VAL A 553 59.01 -32.61 8.80
N ALA A 554 59.05 -33.93 8.66
CA ALA A 554 59.88 -34.58 7.66
C ALA A 554 59.53 -34.12 6.22
N GLY A 555 60.56 -33.95 5.38
CA GLY A 555 60.38 -33.68 3.93
C GLY A 555 60.49 -32.21 3.48
N GLU A 556 60.61 -31.26 4.42
CA GLU A 556 60.70 -29.81 4.11
C GLU A 556 62.06 -29.40 3.48
N GLY A 557 63.02 -30.31 3.46
CA GLY A 557 64.32 -30.14 2.78
C GLY A 557 65.47 -29.68 3.68
N LYS A 558 65.33 -29.82 5.00
CA LYS A 558 66.38 -29.51 6.00
C LYS A 558 67.77 -30.05 5.66
N THR A 559 67.88 -31.31 5.22
CA THR A 559 69.16 -31.96 4.86
C THR A 559 69.78 -31.34 3.62
N LEU A 560 68.96 -30.92 2.65
CA LEU A 560 69.42 -30.19 1.47
C LEU A 560 69.95 -28.81 1.85
N VAL A 561 69.26 -28.10 2.75
CA VAL A 561 69.71 -26.79 3.25
C VAL A 561 71.02 -26.94 4.03
N ALA A 562 71.12 -27.92 4.93
CA ALA A 562 72.31 -28.20 5.72
C ALA A 562 73.54 -28.52 4.84
N THR A 563 73.38 -29.43 3.87
CA THR A 563 74.45 -29.76 2.91
C THR A 563 74.81 -28.57 2.03
N SER A 564 73.82 -27.82 1.52
CA SER A 564 74.07 -26.65 0.69
C SER A 564 74.83 -25.56 1.46
N LEU A 565 74.46 -25.30 2.70
CA LEU A 565 75.18 -24.38 3.59
C LEU A 565 76.62 -24.87 3.83
N ALA A 566 76.84 -26.17 4.04
CA ALA A 566 78.19 -26.72 4.23
C ALA A 566 79.11 -26.40 3.04
N TYR A 567 78.62 -26.61 1.81
CA TYR A 567 79.36 -26.21 0.63
C TYR A 567 79.51 -24.69 0.49
N SER A 568 78.49 -23.92 0.85
CA SER A 568 78.56 -22.45 0.83
C SER A 568 79.65 -21.91 1.76
N TYR A 569 79.83 -22.49 2.95
CA TYR A 569 80.91 -22.15 3.87
C TYR A 569 82.27 -22.66 3.37
N SER A 570 82.35 -23.89 2.84
CA SER A 570 83.58 -24.40 2.23
C SER A 570 84.06 -23.54 1.06
N ALA A 571 83.15 -22.94 0.28
CA ALA A 571 83.49 -22.07 -0.84
C ALA A 571 84.17 -20.75 -0.41
N ILE A 572 84.06 -20.36 0.87
CA ILE A 572 84.79 -19.23 1.45
C ILE A 572 85.94 -19.69 2.35
N ASN A 573 86.49 -20.88 2.06
CA ASN A 573 87.65 -21.49 2.72
C ASN A 573 87.47 -21.76 4.24
N LYS A 574 86.22 -21.91 4.70
CA LYS A 574 85.94 -22.34 6.08
C LYS A 574 86.04 -23.86 6.18
N LYS A 575 86.64 -24.36 7.26
CA LYS A 575 86.61 -25.78 7.62
C LYS A 575 85.25 -26.11 8.23
N VAL A 576 84.48 -26.95 7.55
CA VAL A 576 83.11 -27.30 7.94
C VAL A 576 83.04 -28.72 8.47
N LEU A 577 82.41 -28.91 9.63
CA LEU A 577 81.94 -30.22 10.06
C LEU A 577 80.43 -30.30 9.87
N LEU A 578 79.96 -31.34 9.17
CA LEU A 578 78.55 -31.62 8.99
C LEU A 578 78.18 -32.89 9.75
N ILE A 579 77.27 -32.78 10.72
CA ILE A 579 76.85 -33.88 11.60
C ILE A 579 75.43 -34.32 11.22
N ASP A 580 75.22 -35.63 11.02
CA ASP A 580 73.89 -36.22 10.89
C ASP A 580 73.31 -36.49 12.28
N GLY A 581 72.49 -35.57 12.80
CA GLY A 581 71.86 -35.70 14.11
C GLY A 581 70.56 -36.51 14.11
N ASN A 582 70.08 -36.95 12.93
CA ASN A 582 68.80 -37.64 12.82
C ASN A 582 68.98 -39.17 12.78
N PHE A 583 69.01 -39.78 13.96
CA PHE A 583 69.13 -41.23 14.12
C PHE A 583 67.92 -42.01 13.55
N ASN A 584 66.71 -41.47 13.67
CA ASN A 584 65.51 -42.12 13.12
C ASN A 584 65.53 -42.18 11.59
N ASN A 585 66.08 -41.16 10.94
CA ASN A 585 66.06 -41.05 9.48
C ASN A 585 67.35 -40.42 8.93
N PRO A 586 68.48 -41.17 8.91
CA PRO A 586 69.82 -40.66 8.59
C PRO A 586 70.02 -40.42 7.10
N THR A 587 69.30 -39.42 6.59
CA THR A 587 69.25 -39.08 5.17
C THR A 587 70.59 -38.55 4.69
N LEU A 588 71.30 -37.80 5.54
CA LEU A 588 72.64 -37.31 5.25
C LEU A 588 73.64 -38.47 5.14
N SER A 589 73.64 -39.40 6.10
CA SER A 589 74.55 -40.55 6.13
C SER A 589 74.31 -41.50 4.96
N ARG A 590 73.06 -41.77 4.61
CA ARG A 590 72.73 -42.57 3.41
C ARG A 590 73.16 -41.91 2.10
N THR A 591 73.20 -40.57 2.06
CA THR A 591 73.54 -39.82 0.85
C THR A 591 75.06 -39.68 0.67
N ILE A 592 75.80 -39.43 1.75
CA ILE A 592 77.24 -39.15 1.70
C ILE A 592 78.10 -40.40 1.96
N GLN A 593 77.56 -41.41 2.65
CA GLN A 593 78.28 -42.62 3.07
C GLN A 593 79.59 -42.30 3.84
N PRO A 594 79.49 -41.63 5.00
CA PRO A 594 80.65 -41.21 5.76
C PRO A 594 81.40 -42.40 6.38
N LYS A 595 82.68 -42.19 6.69
CA LYS A 595 83.54 -43.18 7.34
C LYS A 595 83.49 -43.12 8.88
N LEU A 596 83.10 -41.97 9.42
CA LEU A 596 83.04 -41.69 10.86
C LEU A 596 81.59 -41.54 11.29
N PHE A 597 81.28 -42.13 12.45
CA PHE A 597 79.93 -42.18 13.00
C PHE A 597 79.88 -41.51 14.38
N VAL A 598 78.81 -40.77 14.65
CA VAL A 598 78.50 -40.07 15.91
C VAL A 598 78.64 -41.03 17.09
N GLU A 599 78.12 -42.25 16.94
CA GLU A 599 78.12 -43.30 17.96
C GLU A 599 79.53 -43.72 18.36
N ASP A 600 80.46 -43.81 17.41
CA ASP A 600 81.85 -44.19 17.67
C ASP A 600 82.68 -43.03 18.23
N TYR A 601 82.39 -41.82 17.74
CA TYR A 601 83.10 -40.60 18.13
C TYR A 601 82.83 -40.27 19.59
N PHE A 602 81.56 -40.16 19.98
CA PHE A 602 81.21 -39.75 21.35
C PHE A 602 81.35 -40.89 22.38
N ARG A 603 81.34 -42.18 21.98
CA ARG A 603 81.49 -43.31 22.91
C ARG A 603 82.96 -43.68 23.18
N ASN A 604 83.80 -43.73 22.15
CA ASN A 604 85.15 -44.31 22.24
C ASN A 604 86.27 -43.26 22.08
N ASN A 605 85.92 -41.97 22.00
CA ASN A 605 86.85 -40.87 21.71
C ASN A 605 87.72 -41.14 20.46
N SER A 606 87.04 -41.58 19.40
CA SER A 606 87.66 -41.97 18.14
C SER A 606 88.25 -40.74 17.44
N TYR A 607 89.54 -40.75 17.11
CA TYR A 607 90.19 -39.61 16.48
C TYR A 607 89.64 -39.36 15.07
N ILE A 608 89.20 -38.13 14.79
CA ILE A 608 88.95 -37.69 13.42
C ILE A 608 90.31 -37.49 12.77
N GLU A 609 90.73 -38.41 11.89
CA GLU A 609 91.93 -38.24 11.06
C GLU A 609 91.87 -36.87 10.35
N ARG A 610 93.02 -36.19 10.25
CA ARG A 610 93.14 -34.94 9.48
C ARG A 610 92.93 -35.26 7.99
N ASP A 611 91.68 -35.28 7.57
CA ASP A 611 91.33 -35.26 6.16
C ASP A 611 91.61 -33.85 5.62
N ASN A 612 92.25 -33.76 4.45
CA ASN A 612 92.52 -32.49 3.76
C ASN A 612 91.27 -31.92 3.06
N SER A 613 90.11 -32.56 3.25
CA SER A 613 88.83 -32.07 2.77
C SER A 613 88.37 -30.83 3.54
N SER A 614 87.81 -29.86 2.82
CA SER A 614 87.24 -28.64 3.41
C SER A 614 85.92 -28.89 4.16
N ILE A 615 85.28 -30.05 3.93
CA ILE A 615 84.05 -30.50 4.57
C ILE A 615 84.27 -31.91 5.11
N SER A 616 84.23 -32.06 6.43
CA SER A 616 84.21 -33.36 7.10
C SER A 616 82.78 -33.72 7.49
N VAL A 617 82.43 -35.00 7.44
CA VAL A 617 81.06 -35.47 7.74
C VAL A 617 81.10 -36.53 8.83
N LEU A 618 80.32 -36.30 9.89
CA LEU A 618 80.07 -37.25 10.97
C LEU A 618 78.66 -37.81 10.80
N GLY A 619 78.56 -39.04 10.30
CA GLY A 619 77.28 -39.70 10.06
C GLY A 619 76.72 -40.37 11.30
N ASN A 620 75.57 -41.02 11.17
CA ASN A 620 75.06 -41.97 12.14
C ASN A 620 74.58 -43.24 11.43
N ARG A 621 74.54 -44.36 12.15
CA ARG A 621 74.13 -45.68 11.62
C ARG A 621 72.61 -45.84 11.58
N GLY A 622 71.89 -44.92 12.21
CA GLY A 622 70.47 -44.95 12.44
C GLY A 622 70.07 -45.93 13.55
N GLY A 623 68.86 -45.74 14.06
CA GLY A 623 68.30 -46.53 15.16
C GLY A 623 67.41 -45.69 16.07
N ASP A 624 66.76 -46.36 17.01
CA ASP A 624 66.01 -45.72 18.09
C ASP A 624 66.95 -45.41 19.25
N ILE A 625 67.79 -44.38 19.06
CA ILE A 625 68.75 -43.90 20.06
C ILE A 625 68.80 -42.37 20.03
N THR A 626 69.09 -41.75 21.17
CA THR A 626 69.30 -40.30 21.28
C THR A 626 70.75 -39.93 21.62
N LEU A 627 71.10 -38.66 21.53
CA LEU A 627 72.48 -38.21 21.73
C LEU A 627 72.94 -38.43 23.18
N LEU A 628 72.08 -38.13 24.16
CA LEU A 628 72.36 -38.28 25.58
C LEU A 628 72.33 -39.75 26.06
N GLU A 629 71.82 -40.67 25.24
CA GLU A 629 71.95 -42.12 25.47
C GLU A 629 73.32 -42.66 25.01
N ILE A 630 74.01 -41.95 24.10
CA ILE A 630 75.34 -42.32 23.64
C ILE A 630 76.40 -41.96 24.68
N ASN A 631 76.31 -40.76 25.28
CA ASN A 631 77.18 -40.28 26.35
C ASN A 631 76.50 -39.15 27.16
N ASP A 632 77.03 -38.81 28.34
CA ASP A 632 76.46 -37.75 29.18
C ASP A 632 76.72 -36.33 28.64
N GLU A 633 75.92 -35.36 29.09
CA GLU A 633 75.96 -33.98 28.61
C GLU A 633 77.35 -33.35 28.76
N LYS A 634 78.06 -33.63 29.85
CA LYS A 634 79.37 -33.05 30.14
C LYS A 634 80.44 -33.55 29.17
N ASN A 635 80.44 -34.85 28.84
CA ASN A 635 81.40 -35.39 27.88
C ASN A 635 81.11 -34.90 26.46
N ILE A 636 79.84 -34.88 26.05
CA ILE A 636 79.44 -34.35 24.74
C ILE A 636 79.85 -32.87 24.62
N GLN A 637 79.65 -32.07 25.66
CA GLN A 637 80.06 -30.66 25.67
C GLN A 637 81.58 -30.52 25.47
N ARG A 638 82.41 -31.31 26.17
CA ARG A 638 83.87 -31.31 26.00
C ARG A 638 84.27 -31.63 24.57
N GLU A 639 83.63 -32.64 23.98
CA GLU A 639 83.88 -33.04 22.60
C GLU A 639 83.48 -31.94 21.61
N PHE A 640 82.34 -31.27 21.81
CA PHE A 640 81.98 -30.11 21.00
C PHE A 640 82.98 -28.95 21.15
N ASP A 641 83.55 -28.73 22.33
CA ASP A 641 84.58 -27.71 22.54
C ASP A 641 85.90 -28.05 21.81
N ASP A 642 86.27 -29.33 21.76
CA ASP A 642 87.39 -29.79 20.93
C ASP A 642 87.09 -29.65 19.43
N LEU A 643 85.88 -30.01 18.98
CA LEU A 643 85.46 -29.80 17.59
C LEU A 643 85.46 -28.31 17.20
N LYS A 644 85.04 -27.41 18.08
CA LYS A 644 85.09 -25.96 17.86
C LYS A 644 86.52 -25.42 17.70
N SER A 645 87.53 -26.11 18.24
CA SER A 645 88.93 -25.74 18.03
C SER A 645 89.46 -26.12 16.64
N ARG A 646 88.87 -27.16 16.02
CA ARG A 646 89.32 -27.75 14.75
C ARG A 646 88.55 -27.24 13.52
N TYR A 647 87.29 -26.88 13.71
CA TYR A 647 86.40 -26.43 12.65
C TYR A 647 86.02 -24.95 12.82
N ASP A 648 85.80 -24.27 11.70
CA ASP A 648 85.30 -22.91 11.70
C ASP A 648 83.79 -22.87 11.94
N ILE A 649 83.07 -23.87 11.42
CA ILE A 649 81.64 -24.03 11.63
C ILE A 649 81.24 -25.50 11.65
N ILE A 650 80.29 -25.82 12.52
CA ILE A 650 79.71 -27.14 12.75
C ILE A 650 78.22 -27.02 12.45
N LEU A 651 77.76 -27.73 11.42
CA LEU A 651 76.37 -27.76 10.99
C LEU A 651 75.76 -29.11 11.40
N ILE A 652 74.62 -29.09 12.05
CA ILE A 652 73.94 -30.31 12.53
C ILE A 652 72.59 -30.45 11.82
N ASP A 653 72.41 -31.53 11.04
CA ASP A 653 71.11 -31.89 10.46
C ASP A 653 70.25 -32.56 11.55
N LEU A 654 69.38 -31.78 12.17
CA LEU A 654 68.59 -32.21 13.31
C LEU A 654 67.38 -33.06 12.89
N PRO A 655 66.83 -33.88 13.80
CA PRO A 655 65.48 -34.39 13.67
C PRO A 655 64.46 -33.24 13.47
N PRO A 656 63.41 -33.45 12.65
CA PRO A 656 62.27 -32.54 12.60
C PRO A 656 61.61 -32.41 13.98
N LEU A 657 60.92 -31.30 14.22
CA LEU A 657 60.29 -30.98 15.51
C LEU A 657 59.07 -31.87 15.81
N ASP A 658 58.52 -32.59 14.83
CA ASP A 658 57.61 -33.71 15.09
C ASP A 658 58.26 -34.83 15.95
N SER A 659 59.59 -34.87 15.98
CA SER A 659 60.45 -35.71 16.84
C SER A 659 61.17 -34.84 17.88
N LEU A 660 60.39 -33.99 18.57
CA LEU A 660 60.89 -32.93 19.46
C LEU A 660 61.87 -33.40 20.55
N ASN A 661 61.62 -34.59 21.12
CA ASN A 661 62.47 -35.19 22.15
C ASN A 661 63.92 -35.36 21.69
N GLN A 662 64.14 -35.86 20.47
CA GLN A 662 65.47 -36.07 19.93
C GLN A 662 66.12 -34.75 19.46
N SER A 663 65.32 -33.85 18.88
CA SER A 663 65.81 -32.54 18.41
C SER A 663 66.32 -31.68 19.58
N LYS A 664 65.64 -31.74 20.74
CA LYS A 664 65.99 -30.99 21.95
C LYS A 664 67.40 -31.28 22.46
N GLU A 665 67.83 -32.54 22.46
CA GLU A 665 69.15 -32.92 22.99
C GLU A 665 70.29 -32.30 22.18
N TRP A 666 70.20 -32.34 20.85
CA TRP A 666 71.18 -31.69 19.97
C TRP A 666 71.15 -30.17 20.09
N LEU A 667 69.98 -29.56 20.30
CA LEU A 667 69.82 -28.11 20.48
C LEU A 667 70.49 -27.57 21.75
N LEU A 668 70.74 -28.42 22.76
CA LEU A 668 71.50 -28.03 23.95
C LEU A 668 72.91 -27.53 23.58
N PHE A 669 73.56 -28.23 22.65
CA PHE A 669 74.94 -27.96 22.22
C PHE A 669 75.05 -26.95 21.06
N CYS A 670 73.92 -26.57 20.46
CA CYS A 670 73.87 -25.56 19.40
C CYS A 670 73.97 -24.13 19.95
N CYS A 671 74.72 -23.27 19.27
CA CYS A 671 74.74 -21.83 19.54
C CYS A 671 73.45 -21.17 19.04
N LYS A 672 73.07 -21.49 17.80
CA LYS A 672 71.81 -21.08 17.16
C LYS A 672 71.16 -22.25 16.42
N ALA A 673 69.88 -22.11 16.13
CA ALA A 673 69.13 -23.05 15.31
C ALA A 673 68.28 -22.30 14.27
N ILE A 674 68.18 -22.89 13.08
CA ILE A 674 67.27 -22.46 12.03
C ILE A 674 66.26 -23.55 11.74
N ALA A 675 65.08 -23.17 11.28
CA ALA A 675 64.05 -24.10 10.87
C ALA A 675 63.69 -23.90 9.39
N VAL A 676 63.58 -25.00 8.65
CA VAL A 676 63.21 -25.01 7.24
C VAL A 676 61.72 -25.28 7.12
N PHE A 677 61.00 -24.45 6.35
CA PHE A 677 59.59 -24.62 6.05
C PHE A 677 59.38 -24.73 4.53
N GLU A 678 58.49 -25.61 4.07
CA GLU A 678 58.19 -25.79 2.64
C GLU A 678 57.06 -24.87 2.16
N THR A 679 57.24 -24.20 1.01
CA THR A 679 56.16 -23.40 0.37
C THR A 679 54.97 -24.26 -0.06
N ASP A 680 53.80 -23.62 -0.23
CA ASP A 680 52.53 -24.25 -0.59
C ASP A 680 52.01 -25.26 0.46
N LYS A 681 52.46 -25.12 1.71
CA LYS A 681 51.98 -25.87 2.87
C LYS A 681 51.31 -24.94 3.87
N GLY A 682 50.20 -25.37 4.44
CA GLY A 682 49.57 -24.72 5.59
C GLY A 682 50.20 -25.20 6.90
N ILE A 683 50.07 -24.41 7.96
CA ILE A 683 50.50 -24.79 9.30
C ILE A 683 49.36 -25.53 9.99
N SER A 684 49.56 -26.81 10.30
CA SER A 684 48.55 -27.61 10.99
C SER A 684 48.46 -27.25 12.48
N ARG A 685 47.35 -27.57 13.13
CA ARG A 685 47.19 -27.35 14.58
C ARG A 685 48.29 -28.05 15.41
N SER A 686 48.75 -29.22 15.00
CA SER A 686 49.84 -29.94 15.68
C SER A 686 51.23 -29.33 15.45
N GLN A 687 51.40 -28.46 14.46
CA GLN A 687 52.65 -27.73 14.24
C GLN A 687 52.75 -26.45 15.07
N ILE A 688 51.62 -25.90 15.55
CA ILE A 688 51.59 -24.69 16.39
C ILE A 688 52.43 -24.89 17.65
N GLN A 689 52.31 -26.04 18.32
CA GLN A 689 53.12 -26.40 19.50
C GLN A 689 54.63 -26.43 19.21
N TYR A 690 55.05 -26.76 17.99
CA TYR A 690 56.46 -26.74 17.59
C TYR A 690 56.95 -25.32 17.32
N ILE A 691 56.09 -24.48 16.71
CA ILE A 691 56.35 -23.06 16.53
C ILE A 691 56.46 -22.36 17.88
N ASP A 692 55.58 -22.69 18.83
CA ASP A 692 55.65 -22.15 20.19
C ASP A 692 56.91 -22.61 20.90
N TYR A 693 57.35 -23.85 20.71
CA TYR A 693 58.67 -24.28 21.19
C TYR A 693 59.81 -23.42 20.60
N LEU A 694 59.79 -23.15 19.29
CA LEU A 694 60.79 -22.27 18.65
C LEU A 694 60.76 -20.84 19.19
N LYS A 695 59.59 -20.28 19.51
CA LYS A 695 59.46 -18.96 20.16
C LYS A 695 60.13 -18.91 21.53
N HIS A 696 60.03 -19.99 22.30
CA HIS A 696 60.57 -20.08 23.66
C HIS A 696 62.03 -20.58 23.73
N LEU A 697 62.73 -20.73 22.60
CA LEU A 697 64.11 -21.20 22.54
C LEU A 697 65.17 -20.22 23.10
N ASN A 698 64.82 -19.30 24.03
CA ASN A 698 65.72 -18.38 24.74
C ASN A 698 66.83 -17.78 23.85
N LEU A 699 66.43 -17.11 22.76
CA LEU A 699 67.32 -16.47 21.78
C LEU A 699 68.18 -17.41 20.92
N LYS A 700 68.05 -18.74 21.06
CA LYS A 700 68.75 -19.71 20.19
C LYS A 700 68.13 -19.83 18.79
N PHE A 701 66.85 -19.53 18.61
CA PHE A 701 66.24 -19.57 17.28
C PHE A 701 66.66 -18.33 16.45
N ALA A 702 67.37 -18.56 15.35
CA ALA A 702 67.84 -17.50 14.45
C ALA A 702 66.78 -17.11 13.42
N GLY A 703 66.00 -18.06 12.91
CA GLY A 703 64.88 -17.78 12.01
C GLY A 703 64.55 -18.89 11.03
N TRP A 704 63.54 -18.63 10.21
CA TRP A 704 63.04 -19.52 9.19
C TRP A 704 63.85 -19.43 7.89
N VAL A 705 63.95 -20.56 7.19
CA VAL A 705 64.35 -20.63 5.79
C VAL A 705 63.20 -21.22 4.99
N LEU A 706 62.55 -20.40 4.17
CA LEU A 706 61.42 -20.83 3.34
C LEU A 706 61.96 -21.55 2.09
N ASN A 707 61.80 -22.86 2.00
CA ASN A 707 62.36 -23.69 0.94
C ASN A 707 61.33 -24.04 -0.14
N LYS A 708 61.82 -24.39 -1.33
CA LYS A 708 61.04 -24.76 -2.53
C LYS A 708 60.20 -23.61 -3.13
N ALA A 709 60.55 -22.36 -2.83
CA ALA A 709 59.82 -21.20 -3.34
C ALA A 709 59.82 -21.11 -4.87
N ALA A 710 58.73 -20.58 -5.44
CA ALA A 710 58.65 -20.31 -6.87
C ALA A 710 59.62 -19.19 -7.26
N ILE A 711 60.22 -19.31 -8.44
CA ILE A 711 61.11 -18.28 -8.98
C ILE A 711 60.27 -17.09 -9.44
N ARG A 712 60.39 -15.96 -8.74
CA ARG A 712 59.88 -14.68 -9.21
C ARG A 712 60.85 -14.09 -10.24
N ASN A 713 60.49 -14.12 -11.51
CA ASN A 713 61.18 -13.36 -12.55
C ASN A 713 60.86 -11.87 -12.35
N HIS A 714 61.75 -11.11 -11.72
CA HIS A 714 61.59 -9.65 -11.57
C HIS A 714 61.66 -8.85 -12.89
N SER A 715 61.75 -9.50 -14.05
CA SER A 715 61.90 -8.85 -15.36
C SER A 715 60.60 -8.31 -15.99
N LYS A 716 59.50 -8.17 -15.25
CA LYS A 716 58.22 -7.67 -15.79
C LYS A 716 57.62 -6.47 -15.05
N GLN A 717 58.33 -5.84 -14.11
CA GLN A 717 57.85 -4.64 -13.40
C GLN A 717 58.36 -3.31 -13.96
N SER A 718 58.98 -3.25 -15.14
CA SER A 718 59.39 -1.98 -15.79
C SER A 718 58.73 -1.69 -17.15
N LYS A 719 57.54 -2.23 -17.38
CA LYS A 719 56.64 -1.74 -18.44
C LYS A 719 55.20 -1.86 -17.98
N HIS A 720 54.74 -0.89 -17.20
CA HIS A 720 53.47 -0.19 -17.38
C HIS A 720 53.36 0.96 -16.39
#